data_AF-S3BRE0-F1
#
_entry.id   AF-S3BRE0-F1
#
_cell.length_a   1.000
_cell.length_b   1.000
_cell.length_c   1.000
_cell.angle_alpha   90.00
_cell.angle_beta   90.00
_cell.angle_gamma   90.00
#
_symmetry.space_group_name_H-M   'P 1'
#
loop_
_entity.id
_entity.type
_entity.pdbx_description
1 polymer ?
#
loop_
_entity_poly.entity_id
_entity_poly.type
_entity_poly.pdbx_seq_one_letter_code
_entity_poly.pdbx_strand_id
1 'polypeptide(L)'
;MFGHDDDKKTARRPLPDGFLKRTQPPRRPRDDKSAEQIAHANAEAFGQNAHIQAHALPVRPAGGPSITHASGPTLARPDSHGSARSQQGKERERTPPAFGLLSSSRLPAEERQWKKAPYPVSVYGEGPESELHSVSYGQPAYEQEQLPPPQGSALGETNPRDSFAPGLVHPRAAVQLGMYPPKPARSSSPQPHQFYPITPPHRDKYGRPSSSTTTQSAAAAHSHSAYPNNGNTPVTHTSLAPSEIRLIRIAHSSSGPLRLTFVHTFLNRPIPYIALSYTWGSTQNKAIAELDGHPIPITNNLNQALLKLRDRDRDVICWADAICINQSDKSEVSDQVLLMRSIYSLANSVAVWLGSASSDSDEAIKFLDTIATHGKHRNDGTILRIIESPQHRKDFAAVVSLFQREYWRRVWVVQEVLNGGLITVHCGPSSLSWDTLQQATEAFRRNSKHIERHYSSLIGDNREPIFLSSQNRLSYARALQELGPSSFKDMRTLLGSGTATDTAFKATKFLVTLQTCRDKFATDPRDKVYGVLGVSPQDAQTAITPDYKMPIGEVYTKAAEYVITASRRLDIVCHALHYPVHVTALGLPTWVPDWSHISPMTAIDWPMGRFRAGADMQEETSIADHGTLNVQAIFIDKIRSRGIPVGTTNTVHDMVMSFLHWFSLLQERFKSKDNAELEIMEMEFCRLLVFDNMHPLYAGYGAWRHVTLHLFASLAADLLPEMPLHHRLIPYSQPGVVDLYGVDRNTLLEESFSTSMTGRSFFMTNSGHIGMGSGYLAVGDHLIVPFGCPTPLILRTDGDMGEYRLVSDAFVGGYMYGQAVNEWKSGTVRASRYRIH
;
A
#
# COMPACT_ATOMS: atom_id res chain seq x y z
N MET A 1 -6.89 40.58 49.15
CA MET A 1 -5.91 41.67 48.93
C MET A 1 -5.81 41.82 47.42
N PHE A 2 -6.34 42.92 46.87
CA PHE A 2 -5.57 44.08 46.37
C PHE A 2 -4.64 43.66 45.22
N GLY A 3 -4.80 44.12 43.97
CA GLY A 3 -5.24 45.45 43.49
C GLY A 3 -4.01 46.10 42.83
N HIS A 4 -4.03 46.92 41.78
CA HIS A 4 -5.01 47.77 41.07
C HIS A 4 -4.44 47.96 39.62
N ASP A 5 -4.99 48.73 38.66
CA ASP A 5 -6.35 48.91 38.09
C ASP A 5 -6.19 49.79 36.82
N ASP A 6 -7.29 50.11 36.11
CA ASP A 6 -7.50 51.39 35.35
C ASP A 6 -6.63 51.77 34.10
N ASP A 7 -7.12 52.48 33.05
CA ASP A 7 -8.52 52.71 32.65
C ASP A 7 -8.79 53.12 31.17
N LYS A 8 -10.08 53.00 30.78
CA LYS A 8 -10.88 53.51 29.63
C LYS A 8 -10.36 54.67 28.75
N LYS A 9 -10.65 54.58 27.43
CA LYS A 9 -11.47 55.53 26.57
C LYS A 9 -11.37 55.16 25.07
N THR A 10 -12.41 54.70 24.35
CA THR A 10 -13.68 55.32 23.86
C THR A 10 -13.56 56.43 22.79
N ALA A 11 -13.89 56.10 21.52
CA ALA A 11 -14.35 57.02 20.46
C ALA A 11 -15.23 56.25 19.42
N ARG A 12 -15.99 56.94 18.55
CA ARG A 12 -17.02 56.35 17.66
C ARG A 12 -17.23 57.12 16.34
N ARG A 13 -17.70 56.39 15.31
CA ARG A 13 -18.45 56.85 14.09
C ARG A 13 -17.67 57.68 13.04
N PRO A 14 -18.21 57.88 11.80
CA PRO A 14 -19.49 57.40 11.23
C PRO A 14 -19.39 56.55 9.93
N LEU A 15 -20.54 56.03 9.48
CA LEU A 15 -20.83 55.59 8.11
C LEU A 15 -21.98 56.46 7.54
N PRO A 16 -22.11 56.64 6.21
CA PRO A 16 -23.22 57.34 5.57
C PRO A 16 -24.41 56.44 5.17
N ASP A 17 -25.62 57.01 5.09
CA ASP A 17 -26.88 56.36 4.69
C ASP A 17 -27.11 56.29 3.16
N GLY A 18 -28.04 55.42 2.69
CA GLY A 18 -28.26 55.22 1.24
C GLY A 18 -29.51 54.47 0.73
N PHE A 19 -30.62 54.40 1.49
CA PHE A 19 -32.02 54.10 1.06
C PHE A 19 -32.34 53.36 -0.27
N LEU A 20 -33.12 52.26 -0.21
CA LEU A 20 -34.53 52.20 -0.69
C LEU A 20 -35.24 50.81 -0.53
N LYS A 21 -36.47 50.84 0.03
CA LYS A 21 -37.67 49.96 -0.11
C LYS A 21 -37.49 48.42 -0.30
N ARG A 22 -38.03 47.51 0.53
CA ARG A 22 -39.37 47.29 1.17
C ARG A 22 -40.23 46.24 0.43
N THR A 23 -40.44 45.09 1.09
CA THR A 23 -41.73 44.36 1.21
C THR A 23 -41.77 43.67 2.59
N GLN A 24 -42.96 43.37 3.12
CA GLN A 24 -43.15 42.69 4.42
C GLN A 24 -44.05 41.44 4.27
N PRO A 25 -43.90 40.41 5.12
CA PRO A 25 -44.74 39.20 5.12
C PRO A 25 -45.96 39.31 6.07
N PRO A 26 -47.03 38.53 5.83
CA PRO A 26 -48.17 38.42 6.74
C PRO A 26 -47.96 37.40 7.89
N ARG A 27 -48.12 37.94 9.09
CA ARG A 27 -48.28 37.41 10.47
C ARG A 27 -48.68 35.93 10.72
N ARG A 28 -48.24 35.45 11.91
CA ARG A 28 -48.69 34.23 12.63
C ARG A 28 -50.16 34.32 13.12
N PRO A 29 -50.70 33.25 13.74
CA PRO A 29 -50.69 33.24 15.21
C PRO A 29 -50.51 31.87 15.91
N ARG A 30 -49.79 31.90 17.06
CA ARG A 30 -50.04 31.15 18.32
C ARG A 30 -49.86 29.63 18.38
N ASP A 31 -49.61 28.98 19.53
CA ASP A 31 -49.09 29.32 20.90
C ASP A 31 -48.85 27.95 21.61
N ASP A 32 -48.14 27.73 22.73
CA ASP A 32 -47.20 28.48 23.60
C ASP A 32 -46.56 27.46 24.59
N LYS A 33 -45.43 27.79 25.27
CA LYS A 33 -44.65 26.98 26.27
C LYS A 33 -43.97 25.70 25.72
N SER A 34 -42.90 25.17 26.33
CA SER A 34 -42.04 25.60 27.47
C SER A 34 -40.62 25.04 27.27
N ALA A 35 -39.61 25.55 27.99
CA ALA A 35 -38.23 25.04 27.95
C ALA A 35 -37.81 24.47 29.31
N GLU A 36 -37.12 23.33 29.31
CA GLU A 36 -35.97 23.01 30.19
C GLU A 36 -35.46 21.57 29.96
N GLN A 37 -34.13 21.38 30.10
CA GLN A 37 -33.43 20.08 30.25
C GLN A 37 -33.54 19.15 28.99
N ILE A 38 -32.68 18.17 28.72
CA ILE A 38 -31.79 17.33 29.55
C ILE A 38 -30.37 17.26 28.95
N ALA A 39 -29.37 17.14 29.82
CA ALA A 39 -28.05 16.58 29.52
C ALA A 39 -27.78 15.38 30.44
N HIS A 40 -26.82 14.52 30.09
CA HIS A 40 -26.53 13.19 30.68
C HIS A 40 -27.59 12.10 30.43
N ALA A 41 -27.16 11.04 29.71
CA ALA A 41 -27.29 9.64 30.15
C ALA A 41 -26.44 8.71 29.24
N ASN A 42 -26.10 7.53 29.77
CA ASN A 42 -25.55 6.34 29.08
C ASN A 42 -24.02 6.23 28.92
N ALA A 43 -23.36 6.01 30.05
CA ALA A 43 -22.25 5.06 30.15
C ALA A 43 -22.67 3.92 31.10
N GLU A 44 -22.07 2.73 30.95
CA GLU A 44 -22.28 1.53 31.78
C GLU A 44 -23.69 0.90 31.66
N ALA A 45 -23.88 -0.43 31.70
CA ALA A 45 -23.08 -1.45 32.38
C ALA A 45 -22.98 -2.81 31.65
N PHE A 46 -21.97 -3.59 32.03
CA PHE A 46 -21.97 -5.07 31.96
C PHE A 46 -23.02 -5.60 32.99
N GLY A 47 -23.56 -6.82 32.96
CA GLY A 47 -23.31 -8.03 32.17
C GLY A 47 -23.71 -9.28 33.01
N GLN A 48 -23.29 -10.48 32.58
CA GLN A 48 -23.36 -11.78 33.28
C GLN A 48 -24.70 -12.58 33.31
N ASN A 49 -24.50 -13.91 33.40
CA ASN A 49 -25.37 -15.01 33.84
C ASN A 49 -26.53 -15.53 32.94
N ALA A 50 -26.87 -16.83 32.94
CA ALA A 50 -26.05 -18.07 33.00
C ALA A 50 -26.91 -19.37 32.84
N HIS A 51 -26.42 -20.33 32.06
CA HIS A 51 -26.61 -21.79 32.20
C HIS A 51 -28.00 -22.47 32.05
N ILE A 52 -27.93 -23.82 32.01
CA ILE A 52 -29.02 -24.84 32.00
C ILE A 52 -29.75 -24.91 30.63
N GLN A 53 -29.42 -25.83 29.70
CA GLN A 53 -29.69 -27.30 29.68
C GLN A 53 -31.18 -27.67 29.84
N ALA A 54 -31.73 -28.73 29.27
CA ALA A 54 -31.46 -29.51 28.06
C ALA A 54 -32.66 -30.47 27.89
N HIS A 55 -33.00 -30.93 26.69
CA HIS A 55 -33.51 -32.28 26.38
C HIS A 55 -33.82 -32.41 24.87
N ALA A 56 -33.99 -33.64 24.40
CA ALA A 56 -33.90 -33.97 22.97
C ALA A 56 -35.08 -34.83 22.48
N LEU A 57 -35.52 -34.56 21.25
CA LEU A 57 -36.08 -35.51 20.26
C LEU A 57 -37.35 -36.31 20.63
N PRO A 58 -38.00 -36.97 19.66
CA PRO A 58 -38.50 -36.44 18.39
C PRO A 58 -40.01 -36.77 18.22
N VAL A 59 -40.59 -36.58 17.02
CA VAL A 59 -41.52 -37.50 16.30
C VAL A 59 -42.26 -36.77 15.16
N ARG A 60 -42.51 -37.50 14.08
CA ARG A 60 -43.27 -37.17 12.85
C ARG A 60 -44.32 -38.29 12.66
N PRO A 61 -45.32 -38.19 11.74
CA PRO A 61 -45.80 -37.07 10.93
C PRO A 61 -47.36 -36.97 10.87
N ALA A 62 -47.88 -36.27 9.83
CA ALA A 62 -49.07 -36.60 9.01
C ALA A 62 -50.29 -35.65 9.06
N GLY A 63 -50.99 -35.53 7.91
CA GLY A 63 -52.36 -35.00 7.81
C GLY A 63 -52.55 -33.65 7.08
N GLY A 64 -53.07 -33.69 5.84
CA GLY A 64 -53.96 -32.64 5.30
C GLY A 64 -55.45 -33.05 5.50
N PRO A 65 -56.46 -32.57 4.73
CA PRO A 65 -56.33 -31.86 3.44
C PRO A 65 -57.41 -30.76 3.06
N SER A 66 -57.08 -29.94 2.04
CA SER A 66 -57.95 -29.46 0.91
C SER A 66 -59.18 -28.51 1.10
N ILE A 67 -59.72 -28.06 -0.07
CA ILE A 67 -61.05 -27.47 -0.40
C ILE A 67 -61.21 -25.92 -0.27
N THR A 68 -61.71 -25.11 -1.24
CA THR A 68 -62.01 -25.23 -2.72
C THR A 68 -62.13 -23.84 -3.45
N HIS A 69 -62.08 -23.88 -4.79
CA HIS A 69 -62.43 -22.92 -5.87
C HIS A 69 -63.51 -21.81 -5.71
N ALA A 70 -63.36 -20.70 -6.49
CA ALA A 70 -64.27 -20.24 -7.59
C ALA A 70 -63.74 -18.94 -8.27
N SER A 71 -63.46 -18.89 -9.60
CA SER A 71 -64.30 -18.38 -10.74
C SER A 71 -64.48 -16.85 -10.78
N GLY A 72 -64.24 -16.05 -11.86
CA GLY A 72 -64.63 -16.12 -13.30
C GLY A 72 -65.68 -15.01 -13.61
N PRO A 73 -66.04 -14.56 -14.85
CA PRO A 73 -65.60 -14.87 -16.24
C PRO A 73 -65.29 -13.57 -17.09
N THR A 74 -65.56 -13.46 -18.42
CA THR A 74 -64.72 -13.86 -19.61
C THR A 74 -65.17 -13.10 -20.90
N LEU A 75 -64.47 -13.24 -22.05
CA LEU A 75 -64.83 -12.96 -23.49
C LEU A 75 -64.53 -11.52 -24.04
N ALA A 76 -64.26 -11.29 -25.36
CA ALA A 76 -64.40 -12.12 -26.58
C ALA A 76 -63.30 -11.92 -27.68
N ARG A 77 -63.45 -12.61 -28.84
CA ARG A 77 -62.62 -12.67 -30.08
C ARG A 77 -63.18 -11.71 -31.20
N PRO A 78 -62.93 -11.81 -32.55
CA PRO A 78 -62.04 -12.66 -33.40
C PRO A 78 -61.30 -11.98 -34.59
N ASP A 79 -60.45 -12.72 -35.33
CA ASP A 79 -60.61 -13.07 -36.77
C ASP A 79 -59.38 -13.81 -37.39
N SER A 80 -59.43 -14.19 -38.69
CA SER A 80 -58.57 -15.23 -39.32
C SER A 80 -58.39 -15.11 -40.84
N HIS A 81 -57.27 -15.61 -41.42
CA HIS A 81 -57.13 -16.31 -42.73
C HIS A 81 -55.65 -16.51 -43.14
N GLY A 82 -55.31 -17.50 -43.99
CA GLY A 82 -54.07 -17.49 -44.81
C GLY A 82 -53.27 -18.81 -45.03
N SER A 83 -53.33 -19.36 -46.25
CA SER A 83 -52.47 -20.43 -46.82
C SER A 83 -51.03 -19.97 -47.18
N ALA A 84 -50.05 -20.80 -47.57
CA ALA A 84 -49.70 -22.23 -47.34
C ALA A 84 -48.39 -22.62 -48.12
N ARG A 85 -47.66 -23.66 -47.65
CA ARG A 85 -46.73 -24.59 -48.39
C ARG A 85 -45.52 -23.99 -49.16
N SER A 86 -44.37 -24.67 -49.35
CA SER A 86 -43.77 -25.95 -48.87
C SER A 86 -42.22 -25.87 -49.07
N GLN A 87 -41.29 -26.85 -49.03
CA GLN A 87 -41.13 -28.33 -48.90
C GLN A 87 -39.57 -28.54 -48.69
N GLN A 88 -38.90 -29.62 -48.26
CA GLN A 88 -39.10 -30.98 -47.71
C GLN A 88 -38.12 -31.12 -46.48
N GLY A 89 -38.04 -32.19 -45.67
CA GLY A 89 -38.79 -33.44 -45.59
C GLY A 89 -37.92 -34.72 -45.68
N LYS A 90 -37.47 -35.27 -44.54
CA LYS A 90 -37.21 -36.73 -44.30
C LYS A 90 -36.83 -37.03 -42.85
N GLU A 91 -37.24 -38.20 -42.34
CA GLU A 91 -36.91 -38.66 -40.98
C GLU A 91 -35.59 -39.47 -40.92
N ARG A 92 -35.05 -39.67 -39.70
CA ARG A 92 -34.92 -41.04 -39.15
C ARG A 92 -34.70 -41.09 -37.62
N GLU A 93 -35.33 -42.10 -37.03
CA GLU A 93 -35.46 -42.36 -35.59
C GLU A 93 -34.19 -42.92 -34.88
N ARG A 94 -34.36 -43.07 -33.54
CA ARG A 94 -33.75 -44.06 -32.60
C ARG A 94 -32.43 -43.73 -31.89
N THR A 95 -32.59 -43.55 -30.57
CA THR A 95 -31.64 -43.87 -29.49
C THR A 95 -31.81 -45.35 -29.04
N PRO A 96 -31.11 -45.82 -27.98
CA PRO A 96 -29.66 -46.01 -27.81
C PRO A 96 -29.35 -47.55 -27.84
N PRO A 97 -28.44 -48.23 -27.08
CA PRO A 97 -27.99 -48.05 -25.67
C PRO A 97 -26.45 -48.17 -25.47
N ALA A 98 -26.00 -48.32 -24.21
CA ALA A 98 -24.61 -48.61 -23.83
C ALA A 98 -24.41 -50.07 -23.39
N PHE A 99 -23.17 -50.60 -23.35
CA PHE A 99 -22.69 -51.65 -22.42
C PHE A 99 -21.18 -51.96 -22.62
N GLY A 100 -20.54 -52.57 -21.60
CA GLY A 100 -19.50 -53.60 -21.82
C GLY A 100 -18.04 -53.29 -21.41
N LEU A 101 -17.60 -53.91 -20.31
CA LEU A 101 -16.19 -54.25 -20.03
C LEU A 101 -15.99 -55.76 -20.27
N LEU A 102 -14.81 -56.20 -20.73
CA LEU A 102 -14.06 -57.37 -20.19
C LEU A 102 -12.73 -57.72 -20.92
N SER A 103 -11.65 -57.76 -20.12
CA SER A 103 -10.47 -58.67 -20.15
C SER A 103 -9.79 -59.20 -21.45
N SER A 104 -8.58 -58.67 -21.69
CA SER A 104 -7.28 -59.39 -21.85
C SER A 104 -6.98 -60.38 -23.01
N SER A 105 -5.83 -60.17 -23.69
CA SER A 105 -4.86 -61.25 -24.00
C SER A 105 -3.42 -60.76 -24.28
N ARG A 106 -2.47 -61.64 -23.98
CA ARG A 106 -0.99 -61.56 -23.87
C ARG A 106 -0.17 -61.31 -25.17
N LEU A 107 0.95 -60.57 -25.02
CA LEU A 107 2.34 -60.86 -25.50
C LEU A 107 2.65 -61.03 -27.02
N PRO A 108 3.92 -60.95 -27.52
CA PRO A 108 5.23 -61.16 -26.85
C PRO A 108 6.32 -60.07 -27.07
N ALA A 109 7.55 -60.36 -26.64
CA ALA A 109 8.76 -59.53 -26.79
C ALA A 109 10.05 -60.40 -26.83
N GLU A 110 11.10 -59.91 -27.51
CA GLU A 110 12.53 -60.33 -27.44
C GLU A 110 13.39 -59.05 -27.67
N GLU A 111 14.39 -58.68 -26.84
CA GLU A 111 15.81 -59.16 -26.76
C GLU A 111 16.66 -58.85 -28.03
N ARG A 112 17.89 -58.28 -28.01
CA ARG A 112 18.97 -58.02 -27.00
C ARG A 112 19.54 -56.57 -27.19
N GLN A 113 20.58 -56.00 -26.54
CA GLN A 113 21.86 -56.50 -25.97
C GLN A 113 22.53 -55.46 -25.01
N TRP A 114 23.57 -55.82 -24.24
CA TRP A 114 24.15 -55.03 -23.11
C TRP A 114 25.47 -54.25 -23.40
N LYS A 115 25.80 -53.18 -22.61
CA LYS A 115 26.85 -53.18 -21.52
C LYS A 115 27.32 -51.80 -20.98
N LYS A 116 27.55 -51.73 -19.65
CA LYS A 116 28.48 -50.85 -18.86
C LYS A 116 28.22 -49.32 -18.85
N ALA A 117 28.57 -48.52 -17.82
CA ALA A 117 28.91 -48.77 -16.39
C ALA A 117 28.80 -47.43 -15.58
N PRO A 118 28.74 -47.43 -14.22
CA PRO A 118 28.40 -46.25 -13.40
C PRO A 118 29.51 -45.75 -12.43
N TYR A 119 29.16 -44.75 -11.58
CA TYR A 119 29.89 -44.13 -10.44
C TYR A 119 30.94 -43.04 -10.75
N PRO A 120 31.30 -42.15 -9.79
CA PRO A 120 30.92 -42.12 -8.36
C PRO A 120 30.26 -40.84 -7.81
N VAL A 121 29.64 -40.96 -6.63
CA VAL A 121 29.43 -39.88 -5.65
C VAL A 121 30.33 -40.18 -4.44
N SER A 122 30.95 -39.16 -3.84
CA SER A 122 31.89 -39.31 -2.71
C SER A 122 31.24 -39.08 -1.35
N VAL A 123 31.51 -39.96 -0.38
CA VAL A 123 31.16 -39.81 1.04
C VAL A 123 32.42 -39.96 1.89
N TYR A 124 32.53 -39.14 2.93
CA TYR A 124 33.32 -39.42 4.14
C TYR A 124 32.36 -39.27 5.34
N GLY A 125 32.40 -40.08 6.39
CA GLY A 125 33.27 -41.24 6.62
C GLY A 125 33.57 -41.44 8.11
N GLU A 126 32.70 -42.13 8.84
CA GLU A 126 32.94 -42.54 10.23
C GLU A 126 33.73 -43.85 10.34
N GLY A 127 34.35 -44.10 11.50
CA GLY A 127 35.07 -45.34 11.84
C GLY A 127 35.00 -45.63 13.35
N PRO A 128 34.76 -46.88 13.81
CA PRO A 128 34.48 -47.20 15.23
C PRO A 128 35.58 -48.03 15.94
N GLU A 129 35.24 -48.52 17.16
CA GLU A 129 35.96 -49.49 18.04
C GLU A 129 37.18 -48.97 18.84
N SER A 130 37.47 -49.42 20.09
CA SER A 130 36.71 -50.18 21.10
C SER A 130 37.40 -50.17 22.51
N GLU A 131 36.72 -50.74 23.53
CA GLU A 131 37.21 -51.25 24.85
C GLU A 131 37.58 -50.35 26.08
N LEU A 132 36.88 -50.64 27.19
CA LEU A 132 37.35 -50.85 28.60
C LEU A 132 38.19 -49.79 29.38
N HIS A 133 37.60 -49.12 30.38
CA HIS A 133 37.65 -49.54 31.82
C HIS A 133 37.00 -48.57 32.86
N SER A 134 36.64 -49.15 34.01
CA SER A 134 36.51 -48.57 35.39
C SER A 134 35.49 -47.45 35.72
N VAL A 135 34.59 -47.85 36.62
CA VAL A 135 33.65 -47.07 37.47
C VAL A 135 34.35 -46.13 38.46
N SER A 136 33.74 -44.97 38.77
CA SER A 136 33.72 -44.40 40.14
C SER A 136 32.55 -43.43 40.37
N TYR A 137 32.16 -43.23 41.64
CA TYR A 137 31.12 -42.29 42.11
C TYR A 137 31.74 -40.97 42.61
N GLY A 138 31.00 -39.86 42.61
CA GLY A 138 31.40 -38.64 43.32
C GLY A 138 30.54 -37.39 43.13
N GLN A 139 29.79 -37.01 44.17
CA GLN A 139 29.32 -35.64 44.47
C GLN A 139 29.71 -35.34 45.93
N PRO A 140 29.54 -34.09 46.44
CA PRO A 140 30.10 -32.83 45.97
C PRO A 140 30.96 -32.18 47.09
N ALA A 141 31.49 -30.96 46.87
CA ALA A 141 32.19 -30.18 47.90
C ALA A 141 31.63 -28.75 48.04
N TYR A 142 31.79 -28.18 49.23
CA TYR A 142 31.32 -26.86 49.67
C TYR A 142 32.51 -26.01 50.12
N GLU A 143 32.48 -24.69 49.88
CA GLU A 143 33.13 -23.58 50.62
C GLU A 143 32.72 -22.29 49.86
N GLN A 144 32.16 -21.19 50.41
CA GLN A 144 32.20 -20.48 51.70
C GLN A 144 33.50 -19.75 52.05
N GLU A 145 33.51 -18.43 51.79
CA GLU A 145 33.98 -17.33 52.65
C GLU A 145 33.65 -15.98 51.96
N GLN A 146 33.85 -14.80 52.56
CA GLN A 146 33.17 -14.11 53.67
C GLN A 146 33.52 -12.60 53.51
N LEU A 147 32.66 -11.70 54.00
CA LEU A 147 32.88 -10.24 54.12
C LEU A 147 33.55 -9.92 55.49
N PRO A 148 34.06 -8.70 55.86
CA PRO A 148 33.37 -7.40 55.73
C PRO A 148 34.31 -6.12 55.61
N PRO A 149 34.14 -4.94 56.28
CA PRO A 149 34.15 -3.62 55.59
C PRO A 149 35.01 -2.54 56.35
N PRO A 150 34.59 -1.27 56.67
CA PRO A 150 33.83 -0.21 55.97
C PRO A 150 34.53 1.18 55.94
N GLN A 151 34.01 2.14 55.14
CA GLN A 151 33.94 3.63 55.36
C GLN A 151 33.57 4.34 54.02
N GLY A 152 32.83 5.45 53.94
CA GLY A 152 31.99 6.13 54.94
C GLY A 152 31.69 7.61 54.58
N SER A 153 30.42 8.04 54.54
CA SER A 153 29.91 9.44 54.39
C SER A 153 30.31 10.25 53.13
N ALA A 154 29.60 11.30 52.67
CA ALA A 154 28.19 11.72 52.81
C ALA A 154 27.85 12.83 51.76
N LEU A 155 26.55 13.13 51.61
CA LEU A 155 25.89 14.40 51.19
C LEU A 155 26.71 15.48 50.44
N GLY A 156 26.20 15.94 49.30
CA GLY A 156 26.66 17.18 48.66
C GLY A 156 25.94 17.54 47.36
N GLU A 157 24.87 18.34 47.43
CA GLU A 157 24.35 19.06 46.26
C GLU A 157 25.25 20.27 45.95
N THR A 158 25.54 20.54 44.67
CA THR A 158 25.31 21.86 44.02
C THR A 158 25.88 21.92 42.60
N ASN A 159 25.14 22.60 41.73
CA ASN A 159 25.63 23.21 40.49
C ASN A 159 25.50 24.73 40.73
N PRO A 160 26.49 25.57 40.37
CA PRO A 160 26.44 26.16 39.02
C PRO A 160 27.81 26.50 38.39
N ARG A 161 27.81 26.65 37.05
CA ARG A 161 28.54 27.67 36.22
C ARG A 161 30.03 27.92 36.53
N ASP A 162 30.93 27.89 35.54
CA ASP A 162 30.88 28.89 34.47
C ASP A 162 31.55 28.49 33.14
N SER A 163 31.53 29.41 32.18
CA SER A 163 32.05 29.32 30.81
C SER A 163 33.50 28.82 30.66
N PHE A 164 33.79 28.14 29.53
CA PHE A 164 34.79 28.62 28.54
C PHE A 164 34.73 27.85 27.20
N ALA A 165 35.01 28.54 26.10
CA ALA A 165 35.25 28.02 24.75
C ALA A 165 36.01 29.09 23.93
N PRO A 166 36.58 28.78 22.74
CA PRO A 166 36.89 27.48 22.14
C PRO A 166 38.41 27.28 21.90
N GLY A 167 38.83 26.13 21.37
CA GLY A 167 40.22 25.92 20.93
C GLY A 167 40.40 24.76 19.96
N LEU A 168 40.99 25.02 18.78
CA LEU A 168 41.40 23.99 17.81
C LEU A 168 42.78 23.44 18.16
N VAL A 169 43.08 22.19 17.75
CA VAL A 169 44.35 21.84 17.07
C VAL A 169 44.16 20.55 16.25
N HIS A 170 45.03 20.35 15.26
CA HIS A 170 44.87 19.36 14.17
C HIS A 170 45.96 18.24 14.24
N PRO A 171 46.28 17.39 13.22
CA PRO A 171 46.47 15.94 13.46
C PRO A 171 47.89 15.40 13.13
N ARG A 172 48.00 14.06 13.03
CA ARG A 172 49.14 13.17 12.68
C ARG A 172 49.75 12.44 13.91
N ALA A 173 50.42 11.28 13.79
CA ALA A 173 50.97 10.60 12.60
C ALA A 173 50.79 9.07 12.62
N ALA A 174 51.28 8.36 11.59
CA ALA A 174 51.24 6.90 11.44
C ALA A 174 52.54 6.31 10.84
N VAL A 175 52.85 5.03 11.17
CA VAL A 175 53.80 4.08 10.50
C VAL A 175 53.30 2.64 10.85
N GLN A 176 53.18 1.58 10.03
CA GLN A 176 53.44 1.27 8.60
C GLN A 176 54.61 0.30 8.28
N LEU A 177 54.46 -1.00 8.62
CA LEU A 177 55.22 -2.17 8.11
C LEU A 177 54.31 -3.43 8.19
N GLY A 178 54.24 -4.40 7.25
CA GLY A 178 54.71 -4.44 5.86
C GLY A 178 55.20 -5.84 5.40
N MET A 179 54.44 -6.58 4.57
CA MET A 179 54.88 -7.73 3.74
C MET A 179 53.80 -8.13 2.69
N TYR A 180 54.15 -8.95 1.68
CA TYR A 180 53.33 -9.26 0.48
C TYR A 180 52.49 -10.57 0.53
N PRO A 181 51.37 -10.67 -0.23
CA PRO A 181 50.58 -11.89 -0.41
C PRO A 181 50.94 -12.72 -1.67
N PRO A 182 50.58 -14.03 -1.72
CA PRO A 182 50.74 -14.90 -2.91
C PRO A 182 49.58 -14.78 -3.93
N LYS A 183 49.80 -15.32 -5.15
CA LYS A 183 48.80 -15.36 -6.24
C LYS A 183 47.90 -16.61 -6.17
N PRO A 184 46.59 -16.50 -6.47
CA PRO A 184 45.73 -17.64 -6.80
C PRO A 184 45.65 -17.91 -8.32
N ALA A 185 45.21 -19.11 -8.70
CA ALA A 185 44.92 -19.53 -10.08
C ALA A 185 43.41 -19.42 -10.42
N ARG A 186 43.04 -19.70 -11.68
CA ARG A 186 41.68 -19.51 -12.23
C ARG A 186 40.75 -20.72 -12.04
N SER A 187 39.48 -20.46 -11.71
CA SER A 187 38.30 -21.07 -12.38
C SER A 187 36.98 -20.36 -12.03
N SER A 188 36.21 -19.99 -13.07
CA SER A 188 34.72 -19.95 -13.21
C SER A 188 33.82 -20.11 -11.94
N SER A 189 32.74 -19.36 -11.69
CA SER A 189 31.79 -18.69 -12.62
C SER A 189 31.18 -17.37 -12.04
N PRO A 190 29.99 -16.86 -12.47
CA PRO A 190 29.88 -15.66 -13.30
C PRO A 190 29.40 -14.38 -12.56
N GLN A 191 29.65 -13.21 -13.16
CA GLN A 191 28.94 -11.95 -12.82
C GLN A 191 28.08 -11.46 -14.00
N PRO A 192 26.95 -10.77 -13.74
CA PRO A 192 26.21 -10.04 -14.76
C PRO A 192 26.89 -8.69 -15.08
N HIS A 193 27.02 -8.36 -16.36
CA HIS A 193 27.63 -7.09 -16.81
C HIS A 193 26.74 -6.32 -17.79
N GLN A 194 27.09 -5.05 -17.97
CA GLN A 194 26.27 -4.00 -18.57
C GLN A 194 26.35 -3.98 -20.11
N PHE A 195 25.50 -3.15 -20.72
CA PHE A 195 25.41 -2.84 -22.15
C PHE A 195 26.75 -2.46 -22.81
N TYR A 196 26.88 -2.81 -24.11
CA TYR A 196 27.36 -2.00 -25.27
C TYR A 196 27.59 -2.95 -26.48
N PRO A 197 27.84 -2.49 -27.72
CA PRO A 197 27.10 -1.52 -28.54
C PRO A 197 26.61 -2.17 -29.88
N ILE A 198 26.03 -1.39 -30.82
CA ILE A 198 25.57 -1.89 -32.15
C ILE A 198 26.15 -1.07 -33.31
N THR A 199 26.81 -1.73 -34.28
CA THR A 199 27.03 -1.33 -35.71
C THR A 199 27.96 -2.34 -36.39
N PRO A 200 28.08 -2.42 -37.74
CA PRO A 200 27.14 -2.07 -38.82
C PRO A 200 26.92 -3.24 -39.84
N PRO A 201 26.01 -3.15 -40.83
CA PRO A 201 25.96 -4.06 -41.97
C PRO A 201 26.86 -3.61 -43.14
N HIS A 202 27.41 -4.56 -43.90
CA HIS A 202 28.32 -4.31 -45.03
C HIS A 202 27.61 -4.24 -46.40
N ARG A 203 28.34 -3.78 -47.42
CA ARG A 203 27.85 -3.51 -48.80
C ARG A 203 28.50 -4.49 -49.79
N ASP A 204 27.73 -5.12 -50.69
CA ASP A 204 27.86 -4.92 -52.16
C ASP A 204 27.02 -5.83 -53.09
N LYS A 205 26.68 -5.25 -54.26
CA LYS A 205 26.48 -5.86 -55.61
C LYS A 205 25.41 -6.94 -55.83
N TYR A 206 24.24 -6.48 -56.30
CA TYR A 206 23.71 -6.67 -57.68
C TYR A 206 22.52 -5.69 -57.93
N GLY A 207 22.00 -5.42 -59.15
CA GLY A 207 22.41 -5.95 -60.46
C GLY A 207 21.72 -5.37 -61.73
N ARG A 208 21.38 -4.06 -61.81
CA ARG A 208 20.76 -3.36 -62.98
C ARG A 208 19.23 -3.68 -63.23
N PRO A 209 18.53 -3.04 -64.21
CA PRO A 209 18.21 -1.59 -64.20
C PRO A 209 16.77 -1.23 -64.67
N SER A 210 16.29 -0.03 -64.35
CA SER A 210 15.34 0.71 -65.20
C SER A 210 15.45 2.23 -64.95
N SER A 211 14.93 3.05 -65.86
CA SER A 211 15.30 4.48 -65.97
C SER A 211 14.15 5.39 -66.39
N SER A 212 14.04 6.56 -65.78
CA SER A 212 13.38 7.74 -66.35
C SER A 212 14.08 9.03 -65.90
N THR A 213 14.25 9.96 -66.83
CA THR A 213 15.08 11.19 -66.73
C THR A 213 14.19 12.44 -66.70
N THR A 214 14.82 13.64 -66.59
CA THR A 214 14.28 14.98 -66.92
C THR A 214 13.48 15.64 -65.77
N THR A 215 13.79 16.84 -65.26
CA THR A 215 14.77 17.89 -65.66
C THR A 215 15.48 18.50 -64.45
N GLN A 216 16.59 19.22 -64.68
CA GLN A 216 17.10 20.24 -63.73
C GLN A 216 16.36 21.57 -63.90
N SER A 217 16.29 22.38 -62.84
CA SER A 217 16.17 23.84 -62.92
C SER A 217 16.77 24.48 -61.66
N ALA A 218 17.54 25.56 -61.81
CA ALA A 218 18.25 26.20 -60.70
C ALA A 218 18.29 27.73 -60.86
N ALA A 219 17.30 28.40 -60.26
CA ALA A 219 17.24 29.85 -60.01
C ALA A 219 16.05 30.10 -59.05
N ALA A 220 16.03 31.10 -58.16
CA ALA A 220 17.06 32.08 -57.81
C ALA A 220 17.05 32.29 -56.29
N ALA A 221 18.15 32.80 -55.72
CA ALA A 221 18.17 33.23 -54.33
C ALA A 221 17.27 34.47 -54.15
N HIS A 222 16.44 34.48 -53.11
CA HIS A 222 15.81 35.69 -52.57
C HIS A 222 16.16 35.79 -51.08
N SER A 223 16.53 37.00 -50.65
CA SER A 223 17.08 37.25 -49.32
C SER A 223 16.04 37.04 -48.23
N HIS A 224 16.28 36.11 -47.31
CA HIS A 224 15.63 36.16 -46.00
C HIS A 224 16.06 37.44 -45.29
N SER A 225 15.08 38.27 -44.93
CA SER A 225 15.30 39.43 -44.06
C SER A 225 15.94 38.96 -42.75
N ALA A 226 16.99 39.65 -42.31
CA ALA A 226 17.61 39.35 -41.03
C ALA A 226 16.62 39.70 -39.89
N TYR A 227 16.25 38.70 -39.09
CA TYR A 227 15.62 38.98 -37.80
C TYR A 227 16.63 39.74 -36.93
N PRO A 228 16.22 40.80 -36.22
CA PRO A 228 17.12 41.53 -35.34
C PRO A 228 17.64 40.61 -34.23
N ASN A 229 18.96 40.57 -34.08
CA ASN A 229 19.66 39.74 -33.11
C ASN A 229 19.54 40.37 -31.70
N ASN A 230 18.31 40.38 -31.16
CA ASN A 230 18.05 40.82 -29.79
C ASN A 230 18.80 39.92 -28.79
N GLY A 231 19.18 40.51 -27.66
CA GLY A 231 20.21 39.99 -26.76
C GLY A 231 19.99 38.52 -26.35
N ASN A 232 21.11 37.80 -26.27
CA ASN A 232 21.17 36.40 -25.83
C ASN A 232 20.99 36.26 -24.30
N THR A 233 20.08 37.06 -23.71
CA THR A 233 19.65 36.98 -22.33
C THR A 233 18.75 35.77 -22.15
N PRO A 234 19.05 34.82 -21.25
CA PRO A 234 18.13 33.74 -20.94
C PRO A 234 16.88 34.30 -20.23
N VAL A 235 15.76 33.57 -20.28
CA VAL A 235 14.56 33.90 -19.49
C VAL A 235 14.91 33.83 -18.00
N THR A 236 15.05 34.99 -17.37
CA THR A 236 15.33 35.09 -15.93
C THR A 236 14.05 34.95 -15.14
N HIS A 237 13.95 33.88 -14.35
CA HIS A 237 12.93 33.78 -13.31
C HIS A 237 13.19 34.87 -12.27
N THR A 238 12.22 35.75 -12.07
CA THR A 238 12.28 36.81 -11.07
C THR A 238 12.03 36.25 -9.67
N SER A 239 12.75 36.79 -8.68
CA SER A 239 12.56 36.43 -7.27
C SER A 239 11.13 36.75 -6.83
N LEU A 240 10.54 35.83 -6.05
CA LEU A 240 9.15 35.91 -5.59
C LEU A 240 9.08 36.41 -4.15
N ALA A 241 8.08 37.24 -3.86
CA ALA A 241 7.73 37.60 -2.49
C ALA A 241 6.98 36.44 -1.77
N PRO A 242 6.91 36.45 -0.43
CA PRO A 242 6.16 35.44 0.32
C PRO A 242 4.69 35.34 -0.13
N SER A 243 4.23 34.12 -0.41
CA SER A 243 2.90 33.82 -0.99
C SER A 243 2.62 34.41 -2.39
N GLU A 244 3.65 34.85 -3.12
CA GLU A 244 3.58 35.14 -4.55
C GLU A 244 3.84 33.88 -5.38
N ILE A 245 3.15 33.76 -6.52
CA ILE A 245 3.35 32.68 -7.50
C ILE A 245 3.47 33.27 -8.91
N ARG A 246 4.27 32.60 -9.76
CA ARG A 246 4.27 32.83 -11.21
C ARG A 246 3.22 31.94 -11.88
N LEU A 247 2.55 32.52 -12.86
CA LEU A 247 1.59 31.92 -13.77
C LEU A 247 2.07 32.13 -15.21
N ILE A 248 1.62 31.29 -16.13
CA ILE A 248 1.83 31.48 -17.57
C ILE A 248 0.50 31.86 -18.23
N ARG A 249 0.54 32.94 -19.03
CA ARG A 249 -0.53 33.28 -19.97
C ARG A 249 -0.23 32.57 -21.28
N ILE A 250 -1.04 31.60 -21.65
CA ILE A 250 -1.04 30.96 -22.97
C ILE A 250 -1.77 31.90 -23.93
N ALA A 251 -1.08 32.40 -24.95
CA ALA A 251 -1.70 33.25 -25.97
C ALA A 251 -2.69 32.44 -26.83
N HIS A 252 -3.84 33.03 -27.15
CA HIS A 252 -4.84 32.41 -28.00
C HIS A 252 -4.33 32.12 -29.42
N SER A 253 -4.65 30.94 -29.95
CA SER A 253 -4.43 30.62 -31.37
C SER A 253 -5.12 29.32 -31.79
N SER A 254 -5.61 29.30 -33.03
CA SER A 254 -6.10 28.09 -33.69
C SER A 254 -5.00 27.08 -34.04
N SER A 255 -3.74 27.52 -34.16
CA SER A 255 -2.63 26.70 -34.68
C SER A 255 -1.24 27.26 -34.30
N GLY A 256 -0.17 26.61 -34.75
CA GLY A 256 1.20 27.07 -34.51
C GLY A 256 1.72 26.86 -33.07
N PRO A 257 2.95 27.32 -32.78
CA PRO A 257 3.65 27.04 -31.52
C PRO A 257 2.98 27.66 -30.30
N LEU A 258 3.37 27.21 -29.11
CA LEU A 258 2.98 27.84 -27.86
C LEU A 258 3.72 29.17 -27.67
N ARG A 259 2.95 30.23 -27.46
CA ARG A 259 3.42 31.53 -26.96
C ARG A 259 2.92 31.73 -25.55
N LEU A 260 3.84 32.00 -24.65
CA LEU A 260 3.65 32.13 -23.22
C LEU A 260 4.20 33.49 -22.77
N THR A 261 3.58 34.12 -21.78
CA THR A 261 4.20 35.21 -21.03
C THR A 261 4.03 34.98 -19.53
N PHE A 262 5.01 35.36 -18.70
CA PHE A 262 4.82 35.31 -17.25
C PHE A 262 3.74 36.31 -16.78
N VAL A 263 2.99 35.91 -15.75
CA VAL A 263 2.06 36.74 -15.00
C VAL A 263 2.24 36.43 -13.52
N HIS A 264 2.30 37.44 -12.68
CA HIS A 264 2.49 37.27 -11.23
C HIS A 264 1.15 37.42 -10.48
N THR A 265 0.96 36.68 -9.40
CA THR A 265 -0.18 36.88 -8.50
C THR A 265 0.13 36.47 -7.06
N PHE A 266 -0.60 37.03 -6.09
CA PHE A 266 -0.49 36.69 -4.68
C PHE A 266 -1.63 35.77 -4.26
N LEU A 267 -1.34 34.71 -3.51
CA LEU A 267 -2.33 33.73 -3.06
C LEU A 267 -3.39 34.31 -2.11
N ASN A 268 -3.18 35.52 -1.55
CA ASN A 268 -4.22 36.22 -0.78
C ASN A 268 -5.25 36.95 -1.65
N ARG A 269 -4.96 37.17 -2.95
CA ARG A 269 -5.80 37.84 -3.96
C ARG A 269 -5.50 37.30 -5.37
N PRO A 270 -5.69 35.99 -5.62
CA PRO A 270 -5.30 35.38 -6.87
C PRO A 270 -6.15 35.88 -8.04
N ILE A 271 -5.53 36.11 -9.19
CA ILE A 271 -6.25 36.21 -10.47
C ILE A 271 -6.78 34.82 -10.86
N PRO A 272 -7.93 34.69 -11.56
CA PRO A 272 -8.44 33.38 -11.98
C PRO A 272 -7.48 32.63 -12.92
N TYR A 273 -7.20 31.37 -12.61
CA TYR A 273 -6.26 30.52 -13.35
C TYR A 273 -6.63 29.04 -13.29
N ILE A 274 -6.10 28.24 -14.23
CA ILE A 274 -6.18 26.78 -14.25
C ILE A 274 -4.88 26.21 -13.65
N ALA A 275 -4.94 25.31 -12.67
CA ALA A 275 -3.78 24.54 -12.23
C ALA A 275 -3.65 23.26 -13.09
N LEU A 276 -2.50 23.04 -13.72
CA LEU A 276 -2.25 21.86 -14.54
C LEU A 276 -1.65 20.72 -13.69
N SER A 277 -2.39 19.62 -13.58
CA SER A 277 -1.99 18.38 -12.94
C SER A 277 -1.63 17.34 -14.02
N TYR A 278 -0.39 16.86 -14.06
CA TYR A 278 0.13 16.09 -15.22
C TYR A 278 1.37 15.26 -14.85
N THR A 279 1.84 14.41 -15.78
CA THR A 279 3.19 13.81 -15.70
C THR A 279 4.20 14.65 -16.48
N TRP A 280 5.39 14.92 -15.92
CA TRP A 280 6.45 15.59 -16.68
C TRP A 280 6.83 14.80 -17.95
N GLY A 281 6.81 13.47 -17.87
CA GLY A 281 7.10 12.57 -18.98
C GLY A 281 8.58 12.57 -19.38
N SER A 282 8.89 12.06 -20.58
CA SER A 282 10.27 11.99 -21.05
C SER A 282 10.91 13.37 -21.21
N THR A 283 12.14 13.49 -20.71
CA THR A 283 13.03 14.65 -20.90
C THR A 283 13.77 14.62 -22.24
N GLN A 284 13.67 13.53 -23.01
CA GLN A 284 14.24 13.39 -24.34
C GLN A 284 13.37 14.11 -25.39
N ASN A 285 14.00 14.60 -26.47
CA ASN A 285 13.34 15.20 -27.63
C ASN A 285 12.34 16.31 -27.28
N LYS A 286 12.72 17.22 -26.37
CA LYS A 286 11.91 18.35 -25.89
C LYS A 286 11.35 19.20 -27.04
N ALA A 287 10.12 19.69 -26.86
CA ALA A 287 9.51 20.70 -27.71
C ALA A 287 10.01 22.10 -27.33
N ILE A 288 9.96 23.04 -28.28
CA ILE A 288 10.27 24.45 -28.03
C ILE A 288 8.96 25.25 -27.93
N ALA A 289 8.80 25.98 -26.84
CA ALA A 289 7.81 27.04 -26.69
C ALA A 289 8.50 28.41 -26.66
N GLU A 290 7.75 29.46 -26.97
CA GLU A 290 8.20 30.86 -26.87
C GLU A 290 7.68 31.43 -25.54
N LEU A 291 8.56 31.80 -24.61
CA LEU A 291 8.23 32.42 -23.32
C LEU A 291 8.84 33.82 -23.24
N ASP A 292 7.99 34.84 -23.11
CA ASP A 292 8.39 36.25 -23.09
C ASP A 292 9.34 36.62 -24.26
N GLY A 293 9.03 36.09 -25.45
CA GLY A 293 9.78 36.28 -26.70
C GLY A 293 11.00 35.36 -26.89
N HIS A 294 11.36 34.53 -25.91
CA HIS A 294 12.57 33.70 -25.93
C HIS A 294 12.23 32.20 -26.06
N PRO A 295 13.02 31.39 -26.80
CA PRO A 295 12.75 29.96 -26.94
C PRO A 295 13.14 29.17 -25.68
N ILE A 296 12.19 28.41 -25.12
CA ILE A 296 12.40 27.53 -23.96
C ILE A 296 12.12 26.05 -24.27
N PRO A 297 12.94 25.09 -23.78
CA PRO A 297 12.78 23.67 -24.05
C PRO A 297 11.92 22.97 -22.99
N ILE A 298 10.68 22.64 -23.33
CA ILE A 298 9.67 21.98 -22.49
C ILE A 298 9.49 20.49 -22.88
N THR A 299 8.98 19.65 -21.98
CA THR A 299 8.72 18.24 -22.33
C THR A 299 7.56 18.14 -23.32
N ASN A 300 7.55 17.09 -24.14
CA ASN A 300 6.46 16.87 -25.10
C ASN A 300 5.10 16.73 -24.39
N ASN A 301 5.06 16.13 -23.20
CA ASN A 301 3.79 15.97 -22.47
C ASN A 301 3.24 17.31 -21.97
N LEU A 302 4.11 18.20 -21.46
CA LEU A 302 3.71 19.56 -21.10
C LEU A 302 3.26 20.37 -22.32
N ASN A 303 3.98 20.26 -23.44
CA ASN A 303 3.59 20.92 -24.69
C ASN A 303 2.19 20.49 -25.16
N GLN A 304 1.88 19.19 -25.14
CA GLN A 304 0.55 18.69 -25.51
C GLN A 304 -0.53 19.12 -24.51
N ALA A 305 -0.23 19.13 -23.21
CA ALA A 305 -1.15 19.62 -22.18
C ALA A 305 -1.49 21.11 -22.35
N LEU A 306 -0.48 21.96 -22.56
CA LEU A 306 -0.68 23.40 -22.78
C LEU A 306 -1.38 23.68 -24.13
N LEU A 307 -1.10 22.90 -25.17
CA LEU A 307 -1.86 22.97 -26.43
C LEU A 307 -3.33 22.54 -26.27
N LYS A 308 -3.62 21.57 -25.39
CA LYS A 308 -4.99 21.17 -25.05
C LYS A 308 -5.73 22.23 -24.21
N LEU A 309 -5.00 23.02 -23.42
CA LEU A 309 -5.55 24.16 -22.67
C LEU A 309 -5.64 25.45 -23.48
N ARG A 310 -4.92 25.60 -24.60
CA ARG A 310 -4.98 26.79 -25.46
C ARG A 310 -6.37 26.94 -26.08
N ASP A 311 -7.06 28.00 -25.68
CA ASP A 311 -8.31 28.44 -26.31
C ASP A 311 -7.99 29.16 -27.65
N ARG A 312 -8.95 29.16 -28.57
CA ARG A 312 -8.81 29.73 -29.91
C ARG A 312 -8.93 31.26 -29.89
N ASP A 313 -9.81 31.78 -29.05
CA ASP A 313 -10.35 33.14 -29.20
C ASP A 313 -10.10 34.02 -27.95
N ARG A 314 -9.42 33.51 -26.90
CA ARG A 314 -9.02 34.23 -25.67
C ARG A 314 -7.80 33.62 -25.00
N ASP A 315 -6.98 34.43 -24.34
CA ASP A 315 -5.81 33.94 -23.61
C ASP A 315 -6.22 33.08 -22.40
N VAL A 316 -5.40 32.08 -22.06
CA VAL A 316 -5.66 31.17 -20.93
C VAL A 316 -4.55 31.29 -19.89
N ILE A 317 -4.91 31.62 -18.65
CA ILE A 317 -3.96 31.73 -17.53
C ILE A 317 -3.87 30.39 -16.82
N CYS A 318 -2.64 29.86 -16.71
CA CYS A 318 -2.36 28.53 -16.19
C CYS A 318 -1.19 28.53 -15.20
N TRP A 319 -1.19 27.62 -14.22
CA TRP A 319 -0.03 27.27 -13.41
C TRP A 319 0.48 25.88 -13.82
N ALA A 320 1.77 25.76 -14.10
CA ALA A 320 2.45 24.51 -14.41
C ALA A 320 3.86 24.51 -13.81
N ASP A 321 4.09 23.67 -12.81
CA ASP A 321 5.31 23.56 -11.98
C ASP A 321 6.65 23.73 -12.73
N ALA A 322 6.84 23.06 -13.86
CA ALA A 322 8.10 23.04 -14.62
C ALA A 322 8.44 24.36 -15.35
N ILE A 323 7.56 25.36 -15.31
CA ILE A 323 7.78 26.73 -15.83
C ILE A 323 7.48 27.77 -14.72
N CYS A 324 6.44 27.54 -13.93
CA CYS A 324 6.01 28.43 -12.85
C CYS A 324 6.93 28.41 -11.62
N ILE A 325 7.77 27.39 -11.44
CA ILE A 325 8.77 27.30 -10.38
C ILE A 325 10.17 27.32 -11.02
N ASN A 326 11.12 28.04 -10.41
CA ASN A 326 12.53 27.99 -10.78
C ASN A 326 13.15 26.65 -10.35
N GLN A 327 13.03 25.65 -11.22
CA GLN A 327 13.57 24.30 -11.01
C GLN A 327 15.11 24.24 -10.81
N SER A 328 15.83 25.36 -10.96
CA SER A 328 17.26 25.46 -10.63
C SER A 328 17.54 26.00 -9.22
N ASP A 329 16.59 26.70 -8.59
CA ASP A 329 16.72 27.17 -7.21
C ASP A 329 15.96 26.26 -6.25
N LYS A 330 16.72 25.47 -5.49
CA LYS A 330 16.18 24.59 -4.44
C LYS A 330 15.42 25.33 -3.33
N SER A 331 15.70 26.62 -3.10
CA SER A 331 14.94 27.44 -2.15
C SER A 331 13.55 27.73 -2.70
N GLU A 332 13.45 28.26 -3.93
CA GLU A 332 12.15 28.52 -4.55
C GLU A 332 11.32 27.23 -4.72
N VAL A 333 11.96 26.08 -5.04
CA VAL A 333 11.27 24.78 -5.07
C VAL A 333 10.71 24.40 -3.68
N SER A 334 11.48 24.54 -2.60
CA SER A 334 11.00 24.31 -1.23
C SER A 334 9.82 25.22 -0.87
N ASP A 335 9.93 26.52 -1.16
CA ASP A 335 8.91 27.52 -0.84
C ASP A 335 7.62 27.29 -1.65
N GLN A 336 7.72 26.98 -2.95
CA GLN A 336 6.55 26.70 -3.79
C GLN A 336 5.91 25.34 -3.47
N VAL A 337 6.66 24.35 -2.99
CA VAL A 337 6.12 23.07 -2.50
C VAL A 337 5.24 23.27 -1.26
N LEU A 338 5.62 24.15 -0.32
CA LEU A 338 4.74 24.54 0.79
C LEU A 338 3.42 25.16 0.30
N LEU A 339 3.48 25.95 -0.77
CA LEU A 339 2.33 26.64 -1.34
C LEU A 339 1.41 25.75 -2.19
N MET A 340 1.80 24.52 -2.54
CA MET A 340 1.00 23.65 -3.43
C MET A 340 -0.44 23.43 -2.95
N ARG A 341 -0.69 23.32 -1.63
CA ARG A 341 -2.05 23.28 -1.08
C ARG A 341 -2.89 24.48 -1.53
N SER A 342 -2.34 25.68 -1.33
CA SER A 342 -3.00 26.94 -1.64
C SER A 342 -3.14 27.14 -3.15
N ILE A 343 -2.14 26.73 -3.94
CA ILE A 343 -2.18 26.79 -5.40
C ILE A 343 -3.37 25.97 -5.95
N TYR A 344 -3.46 24.69 -5.59
CA TYR A 344 -4.51 23.82 -6.14
C TYR A 344 -5.91 24.09 -5.57
N SER A 345 -6.01 24.63 -4.34
CA SER A 345 -7.31 25.01 -3.73
C SER A 345 -7.85 26.38 -4.15
N LEU A 346 -6.98 27.30 -4.60
CA LEU A 346 -7.36 28.64 -5.06
C LEU A 346 -7.41 28.76 -6.60
N ALA A 347 -7.03 27.72 -7.33
CA ALA A 347 -7.25 27.64 -8.76
C ALA A 347 -8.75 27.61 -9.11
N ASN A 348 -9.14 28.29 -10.18
CA ASN A 348 -10.53 28.30 -10.67
C ASN A 348 -10.95 26.90 -11.16
N SER A 349 -10.01 26.12 -11.68
CA SER A 349 -10.15 24.69 -11.95
C SER A 349 -8.80 23.99 -11.99
N VAL A 350 -8.81 22.67 -11.80
CA VAL A 350 -7.66 21.79 -12.02
C VAL A 350 -7.87 21.01 -13.31
N ALA A 351 -6.91 21.12 -14.23
CA ALA A 351 -6.88 20.33 -15.44
C ALA A 351 -5.96 19.13 -15.23
N VAL A 352 -6.55 17.94 -15.12
CA VAL A 352 -5.82 16.67 -15.05
C VAL A 352 -5.50 16.19 -16.47
N TRP A 353 -4.23 16.05 -16.80
CA TRP A 353 -3.75 15.57 -18.11
C TRP A 353 -3.13 14.18 -17.98
N LEU A 354 -3.85 13.17 -18.47
CA LEU A 354 -3.43 11.77 -18.47
C LEU A 354 -2.44 11.43 -19.61
N GLY A 355 -2.03 12.41 -20.42
CA GLY A 355 -1.23 12.20 -21.63
C GLY A 355 -2.05 12.24 -22.93
N SER A 356 -1.35 12.14 -24.06
CA SER A 356 -1.95 12.08 -25.40
C SER A 356 -2.87 10.86 -25.58
N ALA A 357 -3.63 10.85 -26.68
CA ALA A 357 -4.40 9.68 -27.08
C ALA A 357 -3.46 8.47 -27.32
N SER A 358 -3.88 7.31 -26.83
CA SER A 358 -3.39 5.99 -27.26
C SER A 358 -4.52 5.28 -28.00
N SER A 359 -4.24 4.15 -28.66
CA SER A 359 -5.14 3.42 -29.56
C SER A 359 -6.60 3.30 -29.10
N ASP A 360 -6.84 3.13 -27.80
CA ASP A 360 -8.14 2.83 -27.22
C ASP A 360 -8.58 3.86 -26.15
N SER A 361 -7.85 4.97 -25.97
CA SER A 361 -8.09 5.87 -24.82
C SER A 361 -9.32 6.78 -24.96
N ASP A 362 -9.75 7.08 -26.17
CA ASP A 362 -11.00 7.83 -26.39
C ASP A 362 -12.22 6.94 -26.15
N GLU A 363 -12.11 5.65 -26.47
CA GLU A 363 -13.09 4.59 -26.22
C GLU A 363 -13.24 4.37 -24.71
N ALA A 364 -12.12 4.32 -23.98
CA ALA A 364 -12.12 4.27 -22.52
C ALA A 364 -12.90 5.43 -21.89
N ILE A 365 -12.76 6.66 -22.39
CA ILE A 365 -13.51 7.83 -21.87
C ILE A 365 -15.01 7.74 -22.21
N LYS A 366 -15.37 7.36 -23.44
CA LYS A 366 -16.79 7.16 -23.85
C LYS A 366 -17.46 6.06 -23.02
N PHE A 367 -16.72 4.99 -22.72
CA PHE A 367 -17.21 3.88 -21.88
C PHE A 367 -17.34 4.28 -20.41
N LEU A 368 -16.38 5.05 -19.86
CA LEU A 368 -16.48 5.59 -18.50
C LEU A 368 -17.72 6.47 -18.33
N ASP A 369 -18.05 7.34 -19.29
CA ASP A 369 -19.28 8.13 -19.26
C ASP A 369 -20.54 7.25 -19.31
N THR A 370 -20.54 6.23 -20.18
CA THR A 370 -21.62 5.23 -20.29
C THR A 370 -21.86 4.48 -18.98
N ILE A 371 -20.80 4.03 -18.31
CA ILE A 371 -20.86 3.35 -17.00
C ILE A 371 -21.30 4.33 -15.90
N ALA A 372 -20.81 5.58 -15.92
CA ALA A 372 -21.21 6.62 -14.98
C ALA A 372 -22.70 6.91 -15.03
N THR A 373 -23.27 7.08 -16.23
CA THR A 373 -24.72 7.31 -16.44
C THR A 373 -25.55 6.20 -15.78
N HIS A 374 -25.23 4.92 -16.02
CA HIS A 374 -25.97 3.80 -15.42
C HIS A 374 -25.69 3.65 -13.91
N GLY A 375 -24.46 3.94 -13.47
CA GLY A 375 -24.05 3.91 -12.07
C GLY A 375 -24.75 4.95 -11.21
N LYS A 376 -24.94 6.17 -11.74
CA LYS A 376 -25.66 7.28 -11.10
C LYS A 376 -27.10 6.92 -10.73
N HIS A 377 -27.76 6.18 -11.62
CA HIS A 377 -29.12 5.67 -11.40
C HIS A 377 -29.16 4.34 -10.62
N ARG A 378 -28.02 3.84 -10.12
CA ARG A 378 -27.86 2.52 -9.47
C ARG A 378 -28.45 1.36 -10.28
N ASN A 379 -28.44 1.45 -11.60
CA ASN A 379 -28.99 0.43 -12.48
C ASN A 379 -27.98 -0.70 -12.69
N ASP A 380 -27.71 -1.46 -11.63
CA ASP A 380 -26.77 -2.58 -11.65
C ASP A 380 -27.24 -3.70 -12.60
N GLY A 381 -28.55 -3.86 -12.82
CA GLY A 381 -29.08 -4.78 -13.82
C GLY A 381 -28.61 -4.49 -15.25
N THR A 382 -28.43 -3.22 -15.63
CA THR A 382 -27.81 -2.86 -16.90
C THR A 382 -26.28 -2.95 -16.84
N ILE A 383 -25.64 -2.59 -15.72
CA ILE A 383 -24.18 -2.70 -15.58
C ILE A 383 -23.71 -4.14 -15.67
N LEU A 384 -24.44 -5.10 -15.09
CA LEU A 384 -24.16 -6.53 -15.20
C LEU A 384 -24.26 -7.01 -16.66
N ARG A 385 -25.29 -6.59 -17.41
CA ARG A 385 -25.41 -6.88 -18.86
C ARG A 385 -24.25 -6.29 -19.67
N ILE A 386 -23.71 -5.13 -19.27
CA ILE A 386 -22.52 -4.52 -19.90
C ILE A 386 -21.25 -5.30 -19.55
N ILE A 387 -21.11 -5.79 -18.31
CA ILE A 387 -19.99 -6.64 -17.87
C ILE A 387 -19.99 -7.98 -18.61
N GLU A 388 -21.17 -8.59 -18.77
CA GLU A 388 -21.37 -9.91 -19.39
C GLU A 388 -21.32 -9.88 -20.92
N SER A 389 -21.47 -8.70 -21.52
CA SER A 389 -21.46 -8.49 -22.98
C SER A 389 -20.05 -8.70 -23.58
N PRO A 390 -19.88 -9.65 -24.52
CA PRO A 390 -18.60 -9.85 -25.19
C PRO A 390 -18.11 -8.64 -26.00
N GLN A 391 -19.01 -7.73 -26.39
CA GLN A 391 -18.70 -6.52 -27.14
C GLN A 391 -17.84 -5.55 -26.31
N HIS A 392 -18.12 -5.40 -25.02
CA HIS A 392 -17.47 -4.41 -24.15
C HIS A 392 -16.10 -4.85 -23.60
N ARG A 393 -15.63 -6.06 -23.90
CA ARG A 393 -14.34 -6.60 -23.41
C ARG A 393 -13.15 -5.69 -23.74
N LYS A 394 -13.16 -5.06 -24.92
CA LYS A 394 -12.13 -4.08 -25.33
C LYS A 394 -12.21 -2.80 -24.53
N ASP A 395 -13.42 -2.33 -24.22
CA ASP A 395 -13.64 -1.09 -23.46
C ASP A 395 -13.13 -1.24 -22.01
N PHE A 396 -13.37 -2.40 -21.38
CA PHE A 396 -12.77 -2.75 -20.09
C PHE A 396 -11.24 -2.78 -20.15
N ALA A 397 -10.64 -3.41 -21.18
CA ALA A 397 -9.20 -3.42 -21.39
C ALA A 397 -8.61 -2.00 -21.55
N ALA A 398 -9.34 -1.13 -22.24
CA ALA A 398 -8.98 0.26 -22.48
C ALA A 398 -9.03 1.10 -21.20
N VAL A 399 -10.06 0.93 -20.35
CA VAL A 399 -10.14 1.59 -19.04
C VAL A 399 -9.05 1.11 -18.09
N VAL A 400 -8.76 -0.21 -18.05
CA VAL A 400 -7.63 -0.76 -17.27
C VAL A 400 -6.31 -0.13 -17.73
N SER A 401 -6.09 -0.02 -19.04
CA SER A 401 -4.90 0.64 -19.62
C SER A 401 -4.84 2.14 -19.29
N LEU A 402 -5.98 2.84 -19.24
CA LEU A 402 -6.07 4.25 -18.85
C LEU A 402 -5.76 4.45 -17.36
N PHE A 403 -6.20 3.53 -16.50
CA PHE A 403 -5.95 3.53 -15.05
C PHE A 403 -4.51 3.14 -14.68
N GLN A 404 -3.77 2.54 -15.62
CA GLN A 404 -2.37 2.15 -15.47
C GLN A 404 -1.36 3.21 -15.89
N ARG A 405 -1.80 4.31 -16.52
CA ARG A 405 -0.92 5.41 -16.91
C ARG A 405 -0.19 6.01 -15.70
N GLU A 406 1.08 6.36 -15.88
CA GLU A 406 2.03 6.79 -14.83
C GLU A 406 1.49 7.89 -13.91
N TYR A 407 0.62 8.77 -14.44
CA TYR A 407 -0.08 9.83 -13.73
C TYR A 407 -0.64 9.37 -12.38
N TRP A 408 -1.39 8.26 -12.37
CA TRP A 408 -2.08 7.77 -11.17
C TRP A 408 -1.13 7.26 -10.07
N ARG A 409 0.12 6.96 -10.46
CA ARG A 409 1.16 6.49 -9.55
C ARG A 409 1.90 7.64 -8.86
N ARG A 410 1.93 8.87 -9.39
CA ARG A 410 2.69 9.99 -8.77
C ARG A 410 2.15 10.33 -7.37
N VAL A 411 3.04 10.58 -6.42
CA VAL A 411 2.68 11.08 -5.07
C VAL A 411 2.09 12.48 -5.14
N TRP A 412 2.70 13.39 -5.91
CA TRP A 412 2.28 14.79 -6.04
C TRP A 412 0.81 14.97 -6.43
N VAL A 413 0.36 14.16 -7.39
CA VAL A 413 -1.02 14.07 -7.90
C VAL A 413 -2.08 13.90 -6.80
N VAL A 414 -1.71 13.39 -5.63
CA VAL A 414 -2.58 13.32 -4.45
C VAL A 414 -2.95 14.72 -3.94
N GLN A 415 -2.00 15.65 -3.81
CA GLN A 415 -2.32 17.04 -3.42
C GLN A 415 -3.08 17.79 -4.51
N GLU A 416 -2.70 17.55 -5.76
CA GLU A 416 -3.26 18.20 -6.95
C GLU A 416 -4.77 17.87 -7.11
N VAL A 417 -5.14 16.59 -6.90
CA VAL A 417 -6.52 16.09 -7.05
C VAL A 417 -7.36 16.23 -5.78
N LEU A 418 -6.77 16.25 -4.58
CA LEU A 418 -7.54 16.33 -3.34
C LEU A 418 -7.77 17.77 -2.84
N ASN A 419 -6.95 18.75 -3.23
CA ASN A 419 -7.21 20.16 -2.95
C ASN A 419 -8.02 20.86 -4.07
N GLY A 420 -8.11 20.28 -5.27
CA GLY A 420 -8.82 20.86 -6.42
C GLY A 420 -10.33 20.95 -6.25
N GLY A 421 -10.91 22.13 -6.45
CA GLY A 421 -12.36 22.36 -6.37
C GLY A 421 -13.15 21.85 -7.58
N LEU A 422 -12.87 22.39 -8.76
CA LEU A 422 -13.46 21.95 -10.04
C LEU A 422 -12.40 21.21 -10.86
N ILE A 423 -12.59 19.91 -11.09
CA ILE A 423 -11.58 19.05 -11.72
C ILE A 423 -12.11 18.47 -13.04
N THR A 424 -11.37 18.70 -14.14
CA THR A 424 -11.62 18.11 -15.46
C THR A 424 -10.48 17.17 -15.82
N VAL A 425 -10.80 15.97 -16.29
CA VAL A 425 -9.83 14.93 -16.68
C VAL A 425 -9.75 14.87 -18.20
N HIS A 426 -8.56 15.05 -18.75
CA HIS A 426 -8.25 15.11 -20.17
C HIS A 426 -7.34 13.97 -20.59
N CYS A 427 -7.60 13.39 -21.76
CA CYS A 427 -6.71 12.43 -22.42
C CYS A 427 -6.78 12.66 -23.92
N GLY A 428 -5.70 13.14 -24.54
CA GLY A 428 -5.70 13.53 -25.96
C GLY A 428 -6.83 14.53 -26.29
N PRO A 429 -7.70 14.25 -27.28
CA PRO A 429 -8.82 15.13 -27.62
C PRO A 429 -9.97 15.05 -26.61
N SER A 430 -10.17 13.90 -25.96
CA SER A 430 -11.28 13.60 -25.06
C SER A 430 -11.12 14.18 -23.66
N SER A 431 -12.24 14.35 -22.95
CA SER A 431 -12.26 14.73 -21.53
C SER A 431 -13.59 14.42 -20.85
N LEU A 432 -13.55 14.20 -19.53
CA LEU A 432 -14.71 14.00 -18.66
C LEU A 432 -14.55 14.75 -17.32
N SER A 433 -15.65 14.93 -16.59
CA SER A 433 -15.61 15.50 -15.24
C SER A 433 -15.07 14.49 -14.21
N TRP A 434 -14.49 14.98 -13.12
CA TRP A 434 -14.08 14.11 -12.01
C TRP A 434 -15.27 13.38 -11.34
N ASP A 435 -16.46 14.00 -11.28
CA ASP A 435 -17.69 13.38 -10.78
C ASP A 435 -18.12 12.19 -11.66
N THR A 436 -18.12 12.35 -12.99
CA THR A 436 -18.36 11.26 -13.96
C THR A 436 -17.40 10.10 -13.70
N LEU A 437 -16.10 10.40 -13.55
CA LEU A 437 -15.06 9.41 -13.34
C LEU A 437 -15.21 8.66 -11.99
N GLN A 438 -15.61 9.36 -10.93
CA GLN A 438 -15.94 8.75 -9.64
C GLN A 438 -17.18 7.86 -9.70
N GLN A 439 -18.24 8.28 -10.40
CA GLN A 439 -19.48 7.50 -10.57
C GLN A 439 -19.21 6.19 -11.33
N ALA A 440 -18.38 6.23 -12.38
CA ALA A 440 -17.95 5.02 -13.09
C ALA A 440 -17.12 4.09 -12.22
N THR A 441 -16.13 4.65 -11.49
CA THR A 441 -15.25 3.89 -10.59
C THR A 441 -16.04 3.19 -9.47
N GLU A 442 -17.02 3.88 -8.87
CA GLU A 442 -17.90 3.29 -7.86
C GLU A 442 -18.86 2.24 -8.44
N ALA A 443 -19.29 2.38 -9.69
CA ALA A 443 -20.08 1.36 -10.39
C ALA A 443 -19.28 0.06 -10.60
N PHE A 444 -18.01 0.15 -11.02
CA PHE A 444 -17.12 -1.01 -11.09
C PHE A 444 -16.89 -1.64 -9.72
N ARG A 445 -16.57 -0.84 -8.69
CA ARG A 445 -16.30 -1.32 -7.33
C ARG A 445 -17.48 -2.11 -6.74
N ARG A 446 -18.73 -1.66 -6.96
CA ARG A 446 -19.93 -2.34 -6.45
C ARG A 446 -20.23 -3.65 -7.18
N ASN A 447 -19.81 -3.77 -8.44
CA ASN A 447 -20.01 -4.96 -9.28
C ASN A 447 -18.75 -5.84 -9.39
N SER A 448 -17.70 -5.58 -8.60
CA SER A 448 -16.38 -6.21 -8.75
C SER A 448 -16.39 -7.73 -8.72
N LYS A 449 -17.18 -8.36 -7.82
CA LYS A 449 -17.32 -9.83 -7.78
C LYS A 449 -17.92 -10.45 -9.06
N HIS A 450 -18.69 -9.67 -9.83
CA HIS A 450 -19.21 -10.08 -11.13
C HIS A 450 -18.21 -9.82 -12.26
N ILE A 451 -17.46 -8.71 -12.20
CA ILE A 451 -16.33 -8.45 -13.11
C ILE A 451 -15.29 -9.56 -12.98
N GLU A 452 -14.91 -9.93 -11.75
CA GLU A 452 -13.98 -11.04 -11.49
C GLU A 452 -14.56 -12.34 -12.06
N ARG A 453 -15.73 -12.79 -11.58
CA ARG A 453 -16.33 -14.05 -12.06
C ARG A 453 -16.45 -14.13 -13.59
N HIS A 454 -16.83 -13.03 -14.27
CA HIS A 454 -16.90 -13.04 -15.72
C HIS A 454 -15.51 -13.15 -16.35
N TYR A 455 -14.59 -12.24 -16.03
CA TYR A 455 -13.31 -12.14 -16.75
C TYR A 455 -12.31 -13.25 -16.35
N SER A 456 -12.29 -13.72 -15.10
CA SER A 456 -11.46 -14.88 -14.67
C SER A 456 -11.92 -16.19 -15.31
N SER A 457 -13.19 -16.30 -15.73
CA SER A 457 -13.71 -17.50 -16.43
C SER A 457 -13.29 -17.57 -17.90
N LEU A 458 -12.75 -16.48 -18.44
CA LEU A 458 -12.27 -16.43 -19.82
C LEU A 458 -10.84 -16.94 -19.89
N ILE A 459 -10.66 -18.09 -20.52
CA ILE A 459 -9.36 -18.67 -20.86
C ILE A 459 -9.08 -18.35 -22.33
N GLY A 460 -7.87 -17.90 -22.66
CA GLY A 460 -7.43 -17.67 -24.03
C GLY A 460 -7.03 -18.97 -24.73
N ASP A 461 -6.91 -18.94 -26.07
CA ASP A 461 -6.67 -20.14 -26.89
C ASP A 461 -5.43 -20.97 -26.50
N ASN A 462 -4.44 -20.34 -25.85
CA ASN A 462 -3.22 -20.97 -25.35
C ASN A 462 -3.35 -21.62 -23.95
N ARG A 463 -4.56 -21.68 -23.37
CA ARG A 463 -4.85 -22.07 -21.96
C ARG A 463 -4.37 -21.11 -20.87
N GLU A 464 -3.72 -20.00 -21.22
CA GLU A 464 -3.51 -18.87 -20.31
C GLU A 464 -4.86 -18.19 -19.98
N PRO A 465 -5.10 -17.75 -18.72
CA PRO A 465 -6.25 -16.89 -18.39
C PRO A 465 -6.25 -15.59 -19.22
N ILE A 466 -7.41 -14.96 -19.47
CA ILE A 466 -7.47 -13.59 -20.02
C ILE A 466 -7.20 -12.55 -18.93
N PHE A 467 -5.98 -12.66 -18.43
CA PHE A 467 -5.20 -11.62 -17.78
C PHE A 467 -3.85 -11.57 -18.55
N LEU A 468 -2.96 -10.60 -18.41
CA LEU A 468 -2.76 -9.59 -17.38
C LEU A 468 -2.28 -8.31 -18.10
N SER A 469 -2.42 -7.14 -17.47
CA SER A 469 -1.59 -6.00 -17.87
C SER A 469 -0.11 -6.35 -17.71
N SER A 470 0.71 -6.11 -18.74
CA SER A 470 2.08 -6.63 -18.89
C SER A 470 3.10 -6.24 -17.81
N GLN A 471 2.75 -5.32 -16.90
CA GLN A 471 3.64 -4.83 -15.84
C GLN A 471 3.27 -5.33 -14.43
N ASN A 472 1.98 -5.51 -14.11
CA ASN A 472 1.50 -5.61 -12.71
C ASN A 472 0.77 -6.90 -12.32
N ARG A 473 0.48 -7.81 -13.25
CA ARG A 473 -0.20 -9.10 -12.97
C ARG A 473 -1.56 -9.02 -12.22
N LEU A 474 -2.35 -7.96 -12.42
CA LEU A 474 -3.67 -7.81 -11.78
C LEU A 474 -4.83 -8.31 -12.68
N SER A 475 -5.92 -8.77 -12.05
CA SER A 475 -7.21 -9.01 -12.72
C SER A 475 -7.89 -7.69 -13.12
N TYR A 476 -8.94 -7.75 -13.94
CA TYR A 476 -9.70 -6.55 -14.32
C TYR A 476 -10.47 -5.94 -13.14
N ALA A 477 -11.09 -6.74 -12.28
CA ALA A 477 -11.79 -6.20 -11.11
C ALA A 477 -10.79 -5.53 -10.15
N ARG A 478 -9.66 -6.18 -9.90
CA ARG A 478 -8.59 -5.67 -9.04
C ARG A 478 -7.94 -4.41 -9.59
N ALA A 479 -7.60 -4.37 -10.88
CA ALA A 479 -7.07 -3.17 -11.53
C ALA A 479 -8.03 -1.97 -11.45
N LEU A 480 -9.34 -2.18 -11.57
CA LEU A 480 -10.35 -1.12 -11.41
C LEU A 480 -10.57 -0.71 -9.94
N GLN A 481 -10.29 -1.60 -8.98
CA GLN A 481 -10.40 -1.33 -7.54
C GLN A 481 -9.14 -0.71 -6.92
N GLU A 482 -7.94 -0.97 -7.44
CA GLU A 482 -6.67 -0.51 -6.87
C GLU A 482 -6.06 0.67 -7.63
N LEU A 483 -6.19 0.71 -8.96
CA LEU A 483 -5.50 1.69 -9.80
C LEU A 483 -6.38 2.89 -10.16
N GLY A 484 -5.84 3.82 -10.95
CA GLY A 484 -6.61 4.95 -11.46
C GLY A 484 -7.16 5.86 -10.35
N PRO A 485 -8.42 6.32 -10.47
CA PRO A 485 -9.11 7.12 -9.45
C PRO A 485 -9.36 6.39 -8.13
N SER A 486 -9.32 5.04 -8.11
CA SER A 486 -9.52 4.28 -6.88
C SER A 486 -8.36 4.49 -5.90
N SER A 487 -7.16 4.76 -6.40
CA SER A 487 -5.93 5.06 -5.63
C SER A 487 -5.94 6.39 -4.84
N PHE A 488 -7.11 7.02 -4.67
CA PHE A 488 -7.36 8.14 -3.74
C PHE A 488 -8.56 7.88 -2.81
N LYS A 489 -9.28 6.76 -2.96
CA LYS A 489 -10.59 6.56 -2.30
C LYS A 489 -10.44 6.37 -0.79
N ASP A 490 -9.48 5.55 -0.38
CA ASP A 490 -9.21 5.32 1.04
C ASP A 490 -8.75 6.62 1.69
N MET A 491 -7.88 7.39 1.02
CA MET A 491 -7.45 8.70 1.50
C MET A 491 -8.61 9.69 1.66
N ARG A 492 -9.56 9.78 0.72
CA ARG A 492 -10.77 10.63 0.91
C ARG A 492 -11.64 10.17 2.10
N THR A 493 -11.61 8.89 2.43
CA THR A 493 -12.36 8.32 3.56
C THR A 493 -11.65 8.62 4.89
N LEU A 494 -10.32 8.41 4.92
CA LEU A 494 -9.45 8.59 6.10
C LEU A 494 -9.20 10.07 6.44
N LEU A 495 -9.19 10.97 5.45
CA LEU A 495 -9.11 12.42 5.66
C LEU A 495 -10.44 13.04 6.12
N GLY A 496 -11.52 12.26 6.23
CA GLY A 496 -12.89 12.69 6.59
C GLY A 496 -12.97 13.67 7.78
N SER A 497 -13.99 14.53 7.76
CA SER A 497 -14.06 15.81 8.47
C SER A 497 -14.25 15.75 10.00
N GLY A 498 -13.42 14.99 10.71
CA GLY A 498 -13.23 15.15 12.14
C GLY A 498 -12.56 16.49 12.44
N THR A 499 -13.33 17.43 12.99
CA THR A 499 -12.90 18.77 13.45
C THR A 499 -12.15 18.72 14.79
N ALA A 500 -11.47 17.63 15.08
CA ALA A 500 -10.75 17.43 16.33
C ALA A 500 -9.61 18.45 16.44
N THR A 501 -9.64 19.22 17.53
CA THR A 501 -8.58 20.17 17.89
C THR A 501 -7.31 19.47 18.39
N ASP A 502 -7.45 18.22 18.84
CA ASP A 502 -6.38 17.37 19.36
C ASP A 502 -5.22 17.18 18.37
N THR A 503 -4.02 17.47 18.86
CA THR A 503 -2.76 17.29 18.14
C THR A 503 -2.45 15.82 17.87
N ALA A 504 -2.82 14.90 18.76
CA ALA A 504 -2.52 13.48 18.59
C ALA A 504 -3.32 12.87 17.44
N PHE A 505 -4.62 13.14 17.36
CA PHE A 505 -5.45 12.77 16.21
C PHE A 505 -4.92 13.31 14.88
N LYS A 506 -4.37 14.54 14.86
CA LYS A 506 -3.73 15.11 13.66
C LYS A 506 -2.44 14.38 13.28
N ALA A 507 -1.59 14.05 14.26
CA ALA A 507 -0.38 13.27 14.04
C ALA A 507 -0.70 11.87 13.47
N THR A 508 -1.71 11.19 14.01
CA THR A 508 -2.22 9.93 13.46
C THR A 508 -2.75 10.10 12.04
N LYS A 509 -3.48 11.18 11.72
CA LYS A 509 -3.90 11.47 10.34
C LYS A 509 -2.72 11.67 9.39
N PHE A 510 -1.62 12.30 9.82
CA PHE A 510 -0.40 12.42 9.01
C PHE A 510 0.25 11.06 8.77
N LEU A 511 0.39 10.22 9.81
CA LEU A 511 0.87 8.85 9.69
C LEU A 511 0.03 8.02 8.69
N VAL A 512 -1.30 8.08 8.82
CA VAL A 512 -2.25 7.43 7.88
C VAL A 512 -2.07 7.92 6.46
N THR A 513 -1.81 9.21 6.26
CA THR A 513 -1.57 9.79 4.93
C THR A 513 -0.26 9.26 4.32
N LEU A 514 0.82 9.17 5.12
CA LEU A 514 2.10 8.57 4.72
C LEU A 514 1.98 7.07 4.40
N GLN A 515 1.12 6.34 5.12
CA GLN A 515 0.85 4.91 4.91
C GLN A 515 0.06 4.69 3.61
N THR A 516 -1.05 5.41 3.40
CA THR A 516 -1.89 5.32 2.19
C THR A 516 -1.19 5.82 0.91
N CYS A 517 -0.12 6.61 1.01
CA CYS A 517 0.70 7.02 -0.13
C CYS A 517 2.04 6.25 -0.27
N ARG A 518 2.28 5.19 0.52
CA ARG A 518 3.58 4.51 0.54
C ARG A 518 3.96 3.90 -0.82
N ASP A 519 2.98 3.43 -1.58
CA ASP A 519 3.12 2.84 -2.92
C ASP A 519 3.34 3.89 -4.03
N LYS A 520 2.87 5.12 -3.83
CA LYS A 520 2.94 6.21 -4.80
C LYS A 520 4.40 6.52 -5.17
N PHE A 521 4.66 6.62 -6.46
CA PHE A 521 5.97 6.93 -7.03
C PHE A 521 6.39 8.37 -6.75
N ALA A 522 7.67 8.51 -6.38
CA ALA A 522 8.36 9.75 -6.06
C ALA A 522 9.71 9.74 -6.78
N THR A 523 10.11 10.86 -7.39
CA THR A 523 11.39 10.96 -8.12
C THR A 523 12.52 11.36 -7.18
N ASP A 524 12.31 12.36 -6.32
CA ASP A 524 13.13 12.58 -5.13
C ASP A 524 12.49 11.80 -3.96
N PRO A 525 13.24 10.93 -3.24
CA PRO A 525 12.68 10.21 -2.09
C PRO A 525 12.06 11.10 -1.01
N ARG A 526 12.47 12.36 -0.87
CA ARG A 526 11.86 13.33 0.06
C ARG A 526 10.39 13.60 -0.24
N ASP A 527 9.98 13.49 -1.52
CA ASP A 527 8.60 13.69 -1.95
C ASP A 527 7.64 12.65 -1.36
N LYS A 528 8.14 11.52 -0.81
CA LYS A 528 7.32 10.59 -0.03
C LYS A 528 6.75 11.23 1.25
N VAL A 529 7.43 12.23 1.79
CA VAL A 529 6.99 13.04 2.94
C VAL A 529 6.40 14.36 2.43
N TYR A 530 7.15 15.14 1.66
CA TYR A 530 6.72 16.47 1.20
C TYR A 530 5.51 16.41 0.26
N GLY A 531 5.45 15.38 -0.58
CA GLY A 531 4.35 15.12 -1.52
C GLY A 531 3.03 14.72 -0.85
N VAL A 532 2.96 14.54 0.47
CA VAL A 532 1.69 14.39 1.22
C VAL A 532 1.35 15.56 2.16
N LEU A 533 2.26 16.51 2.38
CA LEU A 533 2.04 17.60 3.34
C LEU A 533 0.78 18.42 3.01
N GLY A 534 0.54 18.79 1.76
CA GLY A 534 -0.59 19.64 1.36
C GLY A 534 -1.99 19.03 1.51
N VAL A 535 -2.11 17.74 1.82
CA VAL A 535 -3.39 17.10 2.22
C VAL A 535 -3.44 16.76 3.72
N SER A 536 -2.33 16.92 4.43
CA SER A 536 -2.18 16.66 5.86
C SER A 536 -2.73 17.81 6.73
N PRO A 537 -2.86 17.61 8.06
CA PRO A 537 -3.20 18.68 9.00
C PRO A 537 -2.16 19.81 9.03
N GLN A 538 -2.60 21.03 9.36
CA GLN A 538 -1.75 22.22 9.29
C GLN A 538 -0.53 22.13 10.21
N ASP A 539 -0.71 21.54 11.40
CA ASP A 539 0.32 21.30 12.41
C ASP A 539 1.54 20.54 11.82
N ALA A 540 1.29 19.57 10.94
CA ALA A 540 2.35 18.79 10.27
C ALA A 540 3.08 19.62 9.19
N GLN A 541 2.39 20.53 8.52
CA GLN A 541 3.00 21.44 7.54
C GLN A 541 3.89 22.48 8.22
N THR A 542 3.53 22.92 9.42
CA THR A 542 4.34 23.82 10.25
C THR A 542 5.56 23.11 10.85
N ALA A 543 5.41 21.85 11.25
CA ALA A 543 6.50 21.06 11.84
C ALA A 543 7.51 20.54 10.82
N ILE A 544 7.08 20.23 9.59
CA ILE A 544 7.89 19.59 8.55
C ILE A 544 8.02 20.53 7.36
N THR A 545 8.98 21.46 7.45
CA THR A 545 9.36 22.34 6.34
C THR A 545 10.10 21.57 5.24
N PRO A 546 9.69 21.66 3.96
CA PRO A 546 10.44 21.12 2.84
C PRO A 546 11.83 21.74 2.69
N ASP A 547 12.87 20.91 2.67
CA ASP A 547 14.23 21.32 2.31
C ASP A 547 14.90 20.30 1.38
N TYR A 548 15.01 20.65 0.10
CA TYR A 548 15.69 19.84 -0.91
C TYR A 548 17.23 19.86 -0.80
N LYS A 549 17.81 20.52 0.21
CA LYS A 549 19.22 20.46 0.60
C LYS A 549 19.45 19.44 1.72
N MET A 550 18.46 19.20 2.59
CA MET A 550 18.53 18.25 3.72
C MET A 550 18.77 16.79 3.26
N PRO A 551 19.57 15.98 3.98
CA PRO A 551 19.71 14.55 3.75
C PRO A 551 18.37 13.80 3.87
N ILE A 552 18.12 12.80 3.01
CA ILE A 552 16.85 12.05 2.99
C ILE A 552 16.58 11.38 4.35
N GLY A 553 17.62 10.80 4.99
CA GLY A 553 17.49 10.18 6.31
C GLY A 553 17.06 11.14 7.41
N GLU A 554 17.49 12.40 7.36
CA GLU A 554 17.10 13.45 8.31
C GLU A 554 15.64 13.88 8.08
N VAL A 555 15.20 14.00 6.82
CA VAL A 555 13.79 14.28 6.47
C VAL A 555 12.85 13.18 7.00
N TYR A 556 13.26 11.92 6.85
CA TYR A 556 12.49 10.77 7.33
C TYR A 556 12.50 10.68 8.86
N THR A 557 13.65 10.90 9.50
CA THR A 557 13.75 10.89 10.98
C THR A 557 12.86 11.98 11.58
N LYS A 558 12.91 13.22 11.07
CA LYS A 558 12.03 14.31 11.53
C LYS A 558 10.54 14.04 11.32
N ALA A 559 10.17 13.39 10.21
CA ALA A 559 8.79 12.97 9.99
C ALA A 559 8.34 11.93 11.03
N ALA A 560 9.23 11.02 11.44
CA ALA A 560 8.95 10.03 12.47
C ALA A 560 8.94 10.62 13.90
N GLU A 561 9.90 11.49 14.22
CA GLU A 561 9.96 12.27 15.46
C GLU A 561 8.68 13.08 15.66
N TYR A 562 8.21 13.80 14.63
CA TYR A 562 6.94 14.54 14.68
C TYR A 562 5.76 13.62 14.99
N VAL A 563 5.64 12.47 14.32
CA VAL A 563 4.54 11.52 14.58
C VAL A 563 4.60 10.99 16.01
N ILE A 564 5.75 10.56 16.51
CA ILE A 564 5.89 10.03 17.88
C ILE A 564 5.59 11.11 18.92
N THR A 565 6.22 12.28 18.81
CA THR A 565 6.08 13.36 19.82
C THR A 565 4.67 13.97 19.84
N ALA A 566 4.06 14.18 18.67
CA ALA A 566 2.74 14.78 18.56
C ALA A 566 1.59 13.80 18.84
N SER A 567 1.73 12.50 18.54
CA SER A 567 0.73 11.47 18.89
C SER A 567 0.87 10.90 20.30
N ARG A 568 2.07 10.96 20.89
CA ARG A 568 2.48 10.19 22.08
C ARG A 568 2.29 8.68 21.92
N ARG A 569 2.46 8.17 20.69
CA ARG A 569 2.29 6.76 20.34
C ARG A 569 3.41 6.27 19.43
N LEU A 570 3.55 4.94 19.34
CA LEU A 570 4.60 4.24 18.63
C LEU A 570 4.09 3.45 17.42
N ASP A 571 2.87 3.69 16.93
CA ASP A 571 2.30 2.95 15.78
C ASP A 571 3.21 3.01 14.54
N ILE A 572 3.90 4.14 14.33
CA ILE A 572 4.85 4.35 13.24
C ILE A 572 6.06 3.40 13.29
N VAL A 573 6.48 2.96 14.48
CA VAL A 573 7.61 2.04 14.66
C VAL A 573 7.30 0.68 14.03
N CYS A 574 6.04 0.24 14.05
CA CYS A 574 5.58 -0.97 13.37
C CYS A 574 5.71 -0.90 11.83
N HIS A 575 5.97 0.28 11.25
CA HIS A 575 6.20 0.47 9.82
C HIS A 575 7.69 0.54 9.43
N ALA A 576 8.61 0.40 10.38
CA ALA A 576 10.05 0.33 10.13
C ALA A 576 10.52 -1.06 9.66
N LEU A 577 9.71 -1.73 8.81
CA LEU A 577 9.93 -3.09 8.32
C LEU A 577 10.95 -3.13 7.18
N HIS A 578 12.23 -3.03 7.55
CA HIS A 578 13.37 -2.95 6.63
C HIS A 578 13.73 -4.32 6.04
N TYR A 579 14.01 -4.35 4.73
CA TYR A 579 14.29 -5.57 3.98
C TYR A 579 15.44 -5.33 2.98
N PRO A 580 16.60 -6.04 3.09
CA PRO A 580 17.09 -6.80 4.24
C PRO A 580 17.68 -5.90 5.34
N VAL A 581 17.93 -6.49 6.51
CA VAL A 581 18.49 -5.79 7.68
C VAL A 581 19.84 -5.13 7.34
N HIS A 582 20.04 -3.89 7.79
CA HIS A 582 21.27 -3.09 7.68
C HIS A 582 21.67 -2.58 6.28
N VAL A 583 20.75 -2.49 5.31
CA VAL A 583 21.08 -1.96 3.96
C VAL A 583 20.18 -0.82 3.49
N THR A 584 19.71 0.05 4.40
CA THR A 584 19.26 1.38 3.98
C THR A 584 20.50 2.24 3.75
N ALA A 585 20.76 2.61 2.48
CA ALA A 585 21.89 3.49 2.12
C ALA A 585 21.78 4.92 2.70
N LEU A 586 20.70 5.17 3.45
CA LEU A 586 20.35 6.42 4.11
C LEU A 586 20.84 6.49 5.57
N GLY A 587 21.28 5.37 6.16
CA GLY A 587 21.75 5.34 7.56
C GLY A 587 20.65 5.65 8.58
N LEU A 588 19.44 5.14 8.35
CA LEU A 588 18.27 5.40 9.20
C LEU A 588 18.36 4.69 10.56
N PRO A 589 17.87 5.31 11.65
CA PRO A 589 17.59 4.60 12.89
C PRO A 589 16.59 3.48 12.67
N THR A 590 16.72 2.33 13.34
CA THR A 590 15.95 1.11 12.99
C THR A 590 14.45 1.19 13.33
N TRP A 591 14.04 2.23 14.06
CA TRP A 591 12.64 2.56 14.36
C TRP A 591 12.01 3.56 13.37
N VAL A 592 12.77 4.14 12.44
CA VAL A 592 12.30 5.13 11.43
C VAL A 592 11.96 4.43 10.11
N PRO A 593 10.72 4.51 9.58
CA PRO A 593 10.38 3.89 8.29
C PRO A 593 11.16 4.45 7.09
N ASP A 594 11.80 3.60 6.28
CA ASP A 594 12.41 4.03 5.01
C ASP A 594 11.35 4.22 3.92
N TRP A 595 10.76 5.42 3.81
CA TRP A 595 9.74 5.70 2.80
C TRP A 595 10.23 5.60 1.34
N SER A 596 11.54 5.55 1.07
CA SER A 596 12.06 5.39 -0.29
C SER A 596 11.77 3.99 -0.84
N HIS A 597 11.73 2.98 0.04
CA HIS A 597 11.40 1.60 -0.29
C HIS A 597 9.94 1.25 0.03
N ILE A 598 9.29 0.54 -0.89
CA ILE A 598 8.00 -0.13 -0.64
C ILE A 598 8.33 -1.48 -0.02
N SER A 599 8.00 -1.68 1.26
CA SER A 599 8.20 -2.99 1.91
C SER A 599 7.16 -3.99 1.38
N PRO A 600 7.55 -5.24 1.07
CA PRO A 600 6.59 -6.31 0.77
C PRO A 600 5.81 -6.76 2.01
N MET A 601 6.23 -6.34 3.21
CA MET A 601 5.53 -6.57 4.47
C MET A 601 4.70 -5.34 4.88
N THR A 602 3.46 -5.57 5.28
CA THR A 602 2.65 -4.57 6.03
C THR A 602 3.00 -4.58 7.52
N ALA A 603 2.69 -3.51 8.25
CA ALA A 603 2.57 -3.60 9.70
C ALA A 603 1.37 -4.47 10.08
N ILE A 604 1.46 -5.18 11.21
CA ILE A 604 0.51 -6.20 11.65
C ILE A 604 -0.87 -5.61 11.99
N ASP A 605 -0.92 -4.38 12.50
CA ASP A 605 -2.20 -3.69 12.77
C ASP A 605 -2.73 -2.86 11.58
N TRP A 606 -1.99 -2.77 10.46
CA TRP A 606 -2.39 -1.97 9.30
C TRP A 606 -3.24 -2.79 8.30
N PRO A 607 -4.36 -2.25 7.77
CA PRO A 607 -4.92 -0.90 7.94
C PRO A 607 -6.00 -0.78 9.04
N MET A 608 -6.06 -1.73 9.97
CA MET A 608 -7.25 -1.99 10.79
C MET A 608 -7.26 -1.27 12.15
N GLY A 609 -6.10 -0.96 12.74
CA GLY A 609 -5.99 -0.16 13.98
C GLY A 609 -6.64 -0.80 15.22
N ARG A 610 -6.73 -2.13 15.25
CA ARG A 610 -7.49 -2.94 16.22
C ARG A 610 -6.70 -3.31 17.47
N PHE A 611 -5.37 -3.42 17.38
CA PHE A 611 -4.56 -3.95 18.48
C PHE A 611 -4.24 -2.89 19.54
N ARG A 612 -4.11 -3.34 20.79
CA ARG A 612 -3.94 -2.52 21.99
C ARG A 612 -2.97 -3.16 22.99
N ALA A 613 -1.83 -3.66 22.50
CA ALA A 613 -0.84 -4.34 23.33
C ALA A 613 -0.29 -3.42 24.44
N GLY A 614 0.20 -2.24 24.08
CA GLY A 614 0.58 -1.16 25.01
C GLY A 614 0.02 0.22 24.63
N ALA A 615 -0.79 0.29 23.56
CA ALA A 615 -1.26 1.51 22.88
C ALA A 615 -1.90 2.59 23.77
N ASP A 616 -2.62 2.18 24.82
CA ASP A 616 -3.39 3.09 25.67
C ASP A 616 -2.58 3.58 26.89
N MET A 617 -1.31 3.19 26.99
CA MET A 617 -0.37 3.69 28.01
C MET A 617 0.37 4.93 27.49
N GLN A 618 0.22 6.06 28.19
CA GLN A 618 0.92 7.31 27.90
C GLN A 618 2.05 7.54 28.92
N GLU A 619 3.22 6.99 28.62
CA GLU A 619 4.41 7.07 29.48
C GLU A 619 5.58 7.78 28.76
N GLU A 620 6.64 8.11 29.50
CA GLU A 620 7.77 8.92 29.02
C GLU A 620 8.56 8.24 27.88
N THR A 621 8.15 8.52 26.64
CA THR A 621 8.92 8.27 25.42
C THR A 621 9.76 9.51 25.11
N SER A 622 11.06 9.34 24.87
CA SER A 622 11.96 10.45 24.54
C SER A 622 12.97 10.04 23.46
N ILE A 623 13.27 10.97 22.56
CA ILE A 623 14.25 10.77 21.49
C ILE A 623 15.49 11.58 21.89
N ALA A 624 16.62 10.89 22.02
CA ALA A 624 17.88 11.51 22.42
C ALA A 624 18.66 12.03 21.21
N ASP A 625 19.64 12.89 21.47
CA ASP A 625 20.61 13.32 20.47
C ASP A 625 21.20 12.10 19.73
N HIS A 626 21.40 12.25 18.42
CA HIS A 626 21.76 11.18 17.47
C HIS A 626 20.66 10.14 17.15
N GLY A 627 19.41 10.35 17.59
CA GLY A 627 18.26 9.59 17.09
C GLY A 627 17.96 8.28 17.82
N THR A 628 18.49 8.07 19.02
CA THR A 628 18.09 6.93 19.88
C THR A 628 16.69 7.17 20.45
N LEU A 629 15.75 6.27 20.14
CA LEU A 629 14.41 6.24 20.72
C LEU A 629 14.43 5.51 22.07
N ASN A 630 14.13 6.23 23.15
CA ASN A 630 13.98 5.67 24.50
C ASN A 630 12.50 5.36 24.72
N VAL A 631 12.19 4.08 25.00
CA VAL A 631 10.83 3.62 25.31
C VAL A 631 10.78 2.93 26.66
N GLN A 632 9.63 3.02 27.34
CA GLN A 632 9.32 2.14 28.46
C GLN A 632 8.50 0.96 27.96
N ALA A 633 8.92 -0.26 28.32
CA ALA A 633 8.31 -1.49 27.84
C ALA A 633 8.33 -2.60 28.88
N ILE A 634 7.34 -3.50 28.78
CA ILE A 634 7.26 -4.73 29.57
C ILE A 634 8.01 -5.83 28.80
N PHE A 635 8.91 -6.53 29.46
CA PHE A 635 9.56 -7.72 28.91
C PHE A 635 8.61 -8.92 29.00
N ILE A 636 8.44 -9.66 27.90
CA ILE A 636 7.61 -10.86 27.86
C ILE A 636 8.47 -12.13 27.95
N ASP A 637 9.37 -12.33 26.98
CA ASP A 637 10.30 -13.47 26.94
C ASP A 637 11.38 -13.23 25.85
N LYS A 638 12.28 -14.19 25.63
CA LYS A 638 13.10 -14.31 24.42
C LYS A 638 12.56 -15.36 23.46
N ILE A 639 12.84 -15.20 22.18
CA ILE A 639 12.54 -16.18 21.14
C ILE A 639 13.47 -17.39 21.31
N ARG A 640 12.87 -18.58 21.41
CA ARG A 640 13.59 -19.87 21.60
C ARG A 640 13.78 -20.64 20.28
N SER A 641 12.82 -20.54 19.38
CA SER A 641 12.84 -21.25 18.09
C SER A 641 11.98 -20.52 17.07
N ARG A 642 12.30 -20.67 15.77
CA ARG A 642 11.56 -20.08 14.66
C ARG A 642 11.35 -21.06 13.51
N GLY A 643 10.35 -20.77 12.69
CA GLY A 643 10.13 -21.46 11.43
C GLY A 643 11.05 -20.98 10.31
N ILE A 644 10.99 -21.66 9.16
CA ILE A 644 11.44 -21.07 7.89
C ILE A 644 10.58 -19.82 7.58
N PRO A 645 11.14 -18.74 7.03
CA PRO A 645 10.36 -17.57 6.66
C PRO A 645 9.64 -17.79 5.32
N VAL A 646 8.43 -17.24 5.19
CA VAL A 646 7.73 -17.18 3.90
C VAL A 646 8.41 -16.14 3.02
N GLY A 647 8.74 -16.52 1.77
CA GLY A 647 9.38 -15.62 0.81
C GLY A 647 8.54 -14.38 0.50
N THR A 648 9.19 -13.27 0.16
CA THR A 648 8.51 -12.03 -0.25
C THR A 648 7.92 -12.07 -1.66
N THR A 649 8.24 -13.12 -2.42
CA THR A 649 7.51 -13.58 -3.60
C THR A 649 6.15 -14.20 -3.26
N ASN A 650 5.95 -14.61 -2.01
CA ASN A 650 4.76 -15.21 -1.43
C ASN A 650 4.02 -16.19 -2.35
N THR A 651 4.73 -17.19 -2.88
CA THR A 651 4.08 -18.21 -3.72
C THR A 651 3.26 -19.17 -2.87
N VAL A 652 2.30 -19.86 -3.49
CA VAL A 652 1.53 -20.94 -2.83
C VAL A 652 2.46 -21.99 -2.22
N HIS A 653 3.56 -22.32 -2.91
CA HIS A 653 4.58 -23.24 -2.43
C HIS A 653 5.34 -22.69 -1.19
N ASP A 654 5.71 -21.41 -1.17
CA ASP A 654 6.36 -20.76 -0.01
C ASP A 654 5.45 -20.82 1.23
N MET A 655 4.16 -20.50 1.07
CA MET A 655 3.17 -20.55 2.15
C MET A 655 2.91 -21.98 2.64
N VAL A 656 2.74 -22.95 1.74
CA VAL A 656 2.48 -24.37 2.09
C VAL A 656 3.68 -24.99 2.79
N MET A 657 4.90 -24.84 2.27
CA MET A 657 6.10 -25.37 2.93
C MET A 657 6.32 -24.74 4.31
N SER A 658 6.09 -23.43 4.44
CA SER A 658 6.21 -22.74 5.72
C SER A 658 5.16 -23.22 6.71
N PHE A 659 3.89 -23.31 6.31
CA PHE A 659 2.81 -23.86 7.14
C PHE A 659 3.17 -25.25 7.69
N LEU A 660 3.62 -26.17 6.83
CA LEU A 660 3.92 -27.55 7.23
C LEU A 660 5.10 -27.62 8.21
N HIS A 661 6.13 -26.81 8.00
CA HIS A 661 7.25 -26.68 8.93
C HIS A 661 6.82 -26.07 10.28
N TRP A 662 6.00 -25.01 10.26
CA TRP A 662 5.53 -24.33 11.48
C TRP A 662 4.59 -25.23 12.28
N PHE A 663 3.70 -25.95 11.59
CA PHE A 663 2.83 -26.96 12.19
C PHE A 663 3.66 -28.09 12.81
N SER A 664 4.71 -28.57 12.14
CA SER A 664 5.60 -29.60 12.70
C SER A 664 6.30 -29.13 13.98
N LEU A 665 6.78 -27.88 14.02
CA LEU A 665 7.35 -27.28 15.24
C LEU A 665 6.33 -27.17 16.39
N LEU A 666 5.09 -26.78 16.09
CA LEU A 666 3.99 -26.71 17.05
C LEU A 666 3.68 -28.09 17.64
N GLN A 667 3.52 -29.10 16.77
CA GLN A 667 3.27 -30.49 17.17
C GLN A 667 4.42 -31.03 18.03
N GLU A 668 5.68 -30.76 17.69
CA GLU A 668 6.81 -31.20 18.50
C GLU A 668 6.82 -30.53 19.88
N ARG A 669 6.58 -29.21 19.97
CA ARG A 669 6.58 -28.47 21.24
C ARG A 669 5.51 -28.98 22.20
N PHE A 670 4.36 -29.42 21.68
CA PHE A 670 3.20 -29.82 22.48
C PHE A 670 2.91 -31.33 22.43
N LYS A 671 3.84 -32.17 21.95
CA LYS A 671 3.67 -33.65 21.84
C LYS A 671 3.38 -34.39 23.15
N SER A 672 3.59 -33.74 24.30
CA SER A 672 3.31 -34.29 25.64
C SER A 672 2.05 -33.70 26.30
N LYS A 673 1.28 -32.89 25.57
CA LYS A 673 -0.01 -32.35 25.98
C LYS A 673 -1.14 -33.32 25.62
N ASP A 674 -2.30 -33.19 26.26
CA ASP A 674 -3.46 -33.99 25.84
C ASP A 674 -4.03 -33.50 24.49
N ASN A 675 -4.92 -34.30 23.90
CA ASN A 675 -5.49 -33.99 22.59
C ASN A 675 -6.31 -32.69 22.57
N ALA A 676 -6.99 -32.32 23.65
CA ALA A 676 -7.80 -31.11 23.72
C ALA A 676 -6.92 -29.87 23.91
N GLU A 677 -5.89 -29.95 24.76
CA GLU A 677 -4.86 -28.91 24.87
C GLU A 677 -4.15 -28.66 23.53
N LEU A 678 -3.81 -29.74 22.80
CA LEU A 678 -3.21 -29.66 21.47
C LEU A 678 -4.18 -29.05 20.43
N GLU A 679 -5.47 -29.35 20.48
CA GLU A 679 -6.47 -28.70 19.61
C GLU A 679 -6.63 -27.20 19.92
N ILE A 680 -6.47 -26.76 21.17
CA ILE A 680 -6.45 -25.33 21.53
C ILE A 680 -5.22 -24.65 20.91
N MET A 681 -4.04 -25.26 21.01
CA MET A 681 -2.82 -24.73 20.37
C MET A 681 -2.94 -24.70 18.83
N GLU A 682 -3.63 -25.67 18.21
CA GLU A 682 -3.95 -25.65 16.78
C GLU A 682 -4.93 -24.52 16.41
N MET A 683 -5.93 -24.22 17.25
CA MET A 683 -6.84 -23.09 17.04
C MET A 683 -6.09 -21.75 17.15
N GLU A 684 -5.22 -21.58 18.15
CA GLU A 684 -4.39 -20.38 18.30
C GLU A 684 -3.42 -20.21 17.11
N PHE A 685 -2.79 -21.30 16.64
CA PHE A 685 -1.95 -21.27 15.45
C PHE A 685 -2.75 -20.84 14.20
N CYS A 686 -3.93 -21.42 13.94
CA CYS A 686 -4.76 -21.05 12.79
C CYS A 686 -5.25 -19.59 12.84
N ARG A 687 -5.50 -19.06 14.04
CA ARG A 687 -5.82 -17.62 14.27
C ARG A 687 -4.63 -16.71 14.02
N LEU A 688 -3.46 -17.10 14.53
CA LEU A 688 -2.17 -16.41 14.38
C LEU A 688 -1.80 -16.23 12.90
N LEU A 689 -2.04 -17.24 12.06
CA LEU A 689 -1.77 -17.19 10.61
C LEU A 689 -2.52 -16.07 9.87
N VAL A 690 -3.57 -15.49 10.46
CA VAL A 690 -4.35 -14.38 9.89
C VAL A 690 -4.51 -13.19 10.83
N PHE A 691 -3.72 -13.12 11.92
CA PHE A 691 -3.81 -12.05 12.93
C PHE A 691 -5.25 -11.82 13.46
N ASP A 692 -5.94 -12.90 13.82
CA ASP A 692 -7.38 -12.90 14.18
C ASP A 692 -8.37 -12.43 13.09
N ASN A 693 -7.89 -12.05 11.90
CA ASN A 693 -8.69 -11.59 10.76
C ASN A 693 -9.29 -12.77 9.96
N MET A 694 -9.99 -13.67 10.64
CA MET A 694 -10.64 -14.84 10.05
C MET A 694 -11.64 -14.42 8.96
N HIS A 695 -11.65 -15.11 7.82
CA HIS A 695 -12.52 -14.75 6.69
C HIS A 695 -14.02 -14.85 7.09
N PRO A 696 -14.88 -13.86 6.77
CA PRO A 696 -16.21 -13.74 7.39
C PRO A 696 -17.17 -14.94 7.24
N LEU A 697 -17.03 -15.77 6.19
CA LEU A 697 -17.83 -16.99 6.03
C LEU A 697 -17.53 -18.07 7.09
N TYR A 698 -16.39 -17.97 7.78
CA TYR A 698 -15.84 -19.02 8.65
C TYR A 698 -15.43 -18.51 10.03
N ALA A 699 -15.87 -17.31 10.44
CA ALA A 699 -15.38 -16.58 11.61
C ALA A 699 -15.67 -17.22 12.99
N GLY A 700 -16.19 -18.45 13.05
CA GLY A 700 -16.32 -19.24 14.27
C GLY A 700 -15.06 -20.06 14.54
N TYR A 701 -14.52 -19.99 15.76
CA TYR A 701 -13.21 -20.55 16.14
C TYR A 701 -12.95 -22.00 15.70
N GLY A 702 -13.92 -22.90 15.88
CA GLY A 702 -13.80 -24.29 15.41
C GLY A 702 -13.78 -24.42 13.88
N ALA A 703 -14.67 -23.70 13.20
CA ALA A 703 -14.76 -23.72 11.73
C ALA A 703 -13.46 -23.22 11.09
N TRP A 704 -12.89 -22.12 11.60
CA TRP A 704 -11.64 -21.56 11.07
C TRP A 704 -10.46 -22.52 11.15
N ARG A 705 -10.33 -23.28 12.24
CA ARG A 705 -9.32 -24.36 12.33
C ARG A 705 -9.51 -25.39 11.22
N HIS A 706 -10.71 -25.96 11.08
CA HIS A 706 -10.96 -26.98 10.05
C HIS A 706 -10.72 -26.45 8.62
N VAL A 707 -11.17 -25.23 8.31
CA VAL A 707 -10.92 -24.56 7.02
C VAL A 707 -9.42 -24.37 6.76
N THR A 708 -8.66 -23.89 7.76
CA THR A 708 -7.22 -23.67 7.64
C THR A 708 -6.48 -25.00 7.41
N LEU A 709 -6.78 -26.03 8.21
CA LEU A 709 -6.16 -27.34 8.05
C LEU A 709 -6.52 -27.99 6.71
N HIS A 710 -7.77 -27.88 6.23
CA HIS A 710 -8.18 -28.37 4.91
C HIS A 710 -7.50 -27.64 3.75
N LEU A 711 -7.43 -26.32 3.82
CA LEU A 711 -6.78 -25.51 2.79
C LEU A 711 -5.32 -25.93 2.61
N PHE A 712 -4.52 -25.90 3.68
CA PHE A 712 -3.11 -26.24 3.60
C PHE A 712 -2.83 -27.73 3.36
N ALA A 713 -3.59 -28.65 3.97
CA ALA A 713 -3.36 -30.08 3.78
C ALA A 713 -3.75 -30.57 2.36
N SER A 714 -4.82 -30.03 1.78
CA SER A 714 -5.20 -30.39 0.40
C SER A 714 -4.27 -29.76 -0.64
N LEU A 715 -3.85 -28.49 -0.46
CA LEU A 715 -2.84 -27.87 -1.32
C LEU A 715 -1.48 -28.58 -1.21
N ALA A 716 -1.10 -29.04 -0.01
CA ALA A 716 0.11 -29.85 0.16
C ALA A 716 0.04 -31.20 -0.57
N ALA A 717 -1.10 -31.89 -0.53
CA ALA A 717 -1.30 -33.15 -1.25
C ALA A 717 -1.22 -32.97 -2.79
N ASP A 718 -1.74 -31.85 -3.31
CA ASP A 718 -1.69 -31.55 -4.75
C ASP A 718 -0.28 -31.13 -5.22
N LEU A 719 0.43 -30.33 -4.42
CA LEU A 719 1.75 -29.78 -4.79
C LEU A 719 2.90 -30.75 -4.51
N LEU A 720 2.77 -31.62 -3.50
CA LEU A 720 3.84 -32.44 -2.94
C LEU A 720 3.33 -33.88 -2.66
N PRO A 721 2.77 -34.60 -3.66
CA PRO A 721 2.05 -35.86 -3.46
C PRO A 721 2.91 -36.99 -2.86
N GLU A 722 4.23 -36.97 -3.08
CA GLU A 722 5.18 -37.95 -2.53
C GLU A 722 5.60 -37.65 -1.08
N MET A 723 5.19 -36.51 -0.51
CA MET A 723 5.60 -36.10 0.84
C MET A 723 4.58 -36.55 1.89
N PRO A 724 4.99 -37.35 2.91
CA PRO A 724 4.07 -37.82 3.93
C PRO A 724 3.59 -36.66 4.82
N LEU A 725 2.29 -36.36 4.78
CA LEU A 725 1.68 -35.37 5.67
C LEU A 725 1.65 -35.88 7.12
N HIS A 726 1.77 -34.94 8.07
CA HIS A 726 1.60 -35.25 9.50
C HIS A 726 0.23 -35.90 9.75
N HIS A 727 0.15 -36.90 10.64
CA HIS A 727 -1.04 -37.72 10.82
C HIS A 727 -2.33 -36.94 11.11
N ARG A 728 -2.24 -35.79 11.80
CA ARG A 728 -3.37 -34.87 12.06
C ARG A 728 -3.83 -34.05 10.85
N LEU A 729 -3.02 -33.95 9.80
CA LEU A 729 -3.35 -33.30 8.53
C LEU A 729 -3.92 -34.27 7.48
N ILE A 730 -3.64 -35.57 7.59
CA ILE A 730 -4.15 -36.59 6.65
C ILE A 730 -5.68 -36.53 6.47
N PRO A 731 -6.51 -36.44 7.53
CA PRO A 731 -7.97 -36.30 7.38
C PRO A 731 -8.40 -35.06 6.57
N TYR A 732 -7.59 -34.00 6.60
CA TYR A 732 -7.88 -32.73 5.95
C TYR A 732 -7.39 -32.64 4.50
N SER A 733 -6.55 -33.57 4.04
CA SER A 733 -6.06 -33.60 2.66
C SER A 733 -7.14 -33.95 1.63
N GLN A 734 -8.20 -34.65 2.04
CA GLN A 734 -9.18 -35.23 1.13
C GLN A 734 -10.21 -34.18 0.64
N PRO A 735 -10.64 -34.22 -0.63
CA PRO A 735 -11.66 -33.31 -1.15
C PRO A 735 -13.00 -33.44 -0.41
N GLY A 736 -13.67 -32.31 -0.19
CA GLY A 736 -15.03 -32.27 0.36
C GLY A 736 -15.15 -32.51 1.87
N VAL A 737 -14.04 -32.61 2.61
CA VAL A 737 -14.03 -32.76 4.07
C VAL A 737 -14.49 -31.48 4.78
N VAL A 738 -14.25 -30.31 4.18
CA VAL A 738 -14.75 -29.01 4.66
C VAL A 738 -15.40 -28.28 3.49
N ASP A 739 -16.61 -27.75 3.70
CA ASP A 739 -17.29 -26.93 2.70
C ASP A 739 -16.64 -25.53 2.65
N LEU A 740 -16.08 -25.19 1.48
CA LEU A 740 -15.53 -23.87 1.19
C LEU A 740 -16.57 -22.92 0.57
N TYR A 741 -17.86 -23.28 0.57
CA TYR A 741 -18.98 -22.48 0.05
C TYR A 741 -18.80 -21.99 -1.40
N GLY A 742 -18.07 -22.78 -2.21
CA GLY A 742 -17.75 -22.45 -3.60
C GLY A 742 -16.64 -21.40 -3.81
N VAL A 743 -15.88 -21.05 -2.76
CA VAL A 743 -14.66 -20.24 -2.88
C VAL A 743 -13.49 -21.14 -3.34
N ASP A 744 -12.71 -20.70 -4.31
CA ASP A 744 -11.49 -21.43 -4.72
C ASP A 744 -10.41 -21.41 -3.64
N ARG A 745 -9.61 -22.47 -3.55
CA ARG A 745 -8.53 -22.59 -2.56
C ARG A 745 -7.45 -21.54 -2.74
N ASN A 746 -7.05 -21.21 -3.97
CA ASN A 746 -6.02 -20.19 -4.20
C ASN A 746 -6.55 -18.79 -3.89
N THR A 747 -7.81 -18.50 -4.25
CA THR A 747 -8.48 -17.26 -3.84
C THR A 747 -8.57 -17.14 -2.32
N LEU A 748 -8.99 -18.20 -1.62
CA LEU A 748 -9.09 -18.19 -0.16
C LEU A 748 -7.72 -18.02 0.52
N LEU A 749 -6.68 -18.64 -0.04
CA LEU A 749 -5.30 -18.48 0.41
C LEU A 749 -4.79 -17.05 0.20
N GLU A 750 -5.04 -16.46 -0.98
CA GLU A 750 -4.62 -15.09 -1.28
C GLU A 750 -5.36 -14.07 -0.41
N GLU A 751 -6.70 -14.14 -0.35
CA GLU A 751 -7.55 -13.19 0.39
C GLU A 751 -7.33 -13.26 1.92
N SER A 752 -7.03 -14.44 2.47
CA SER A 752 -6.95 -14.62 3.93
C SER A 752 -5.54 -14.64 4.49
N PHE A 753 -4.57 -15.27 3.80
CA PHE A 753 -3.25 -15.59 4.35
C PHE A 753 -2.10 -14.81 3.72
N SER A 754 -2.25 -14.29 2.49
CA SER A 754 -1.14 -13.66 1.75
C SER A 754 -0.50 -12.51 2.54
N THR A 755 -1.30 -11.53 2.97
CA THR A 755 -0.83 -10.32 3.66
C THR A 755 -0.24 -10.61 5.05
N SER A 756 -0.71 -11.64 5.75
CA SER A 756 -0.25 -12.03 7.09
C SER A 756 0.98 -12.94 7.06
N MET A 757 1.11 -13.80 6.05
CA MET A 757 2.25 -14.70 5.92
C MET A 757 3.45 -14.08 5.19
N THR A 758 3.25 -13.23 4.17
CA THR A 758 4.34 -12.64 3.35
C THR A 758 5.49 -12.08 4.19
N GLY A 759 6.71 -12.57 3.96
CA GLY A 759 7.94 -12.07 4.59
C GLY A 759 8.08 -12.41 6.08
N ARG A 760 7.15 -13.16 6.68
CA ARG A 760 7.12 -13.45 8.13
C ARG A 760 7.52 -14.89 8.46
N SER A 761 7.80 -15.11 9.74
CA SER A 761 8.16 -16.39 10.33
C SER A 761 7.37 -16.60 11.63
N PHE A 762 6.84 -17.82 11.80
CA PHE A 762 6.39 -18.33 13.09
C PHE A 762 7.54 -18.39 14.10
N PHE A 763 7.26 -18.09 15.37
CA PHE A 763 8.21 -18.26 16.46
C PHE A 763 7.55 -18.80 17.72
N MET A 764 8.37 -19.39 18.60
CA MET A 764 7.98 -19.81 19.94
C MET A 764 8.98 -19.28 20.97
N THR A 765 8.48 -18.89 22.14
CA THR A 765 9.30 -18.37 23.24
C THR A 765 9.80 -19.49 24.18
N ASN A 766 10.53 -19.13 25.24
CA ASN A 766 10.96 -20.10 26.26
C ASN A 766 9.78 -20.65 27.05
N SER A 767 8.93 -19.76 27.58
CA SER A 767 7.69 -20.06 28.31
C SER A 767 6.70 -20.86 27.46
N GLY A 768 6.69 -20.63 26.14
CA GLY A 768 5.89 -21.37 25.17
C GLY A 768 4.81 -20.57 24.45
N HIS A 769 4.77 -19.25 24.64
CA HIS A 769 3.94 -18.38 23.80
C HIS A 769 4.33 -18.53 22.33
N ILE A 770 3.32 -18.56 21.45
CA ILE A 770 3.49 -18.64 20.00
C ILE A 770 3.21 -17.27 19.35
N GLY A 771 3.91 -16.97 18.25
CA GLY A 771 3.74 -15.70 17.54
C GLY A 771 4.24 -15.72 16.10
N MET A 772 4.07 -14.59 15.40
CA MET A 772 4.73 -14.30 14.12
C MET A 772 5.36 -12.91 14.15
N GLY A 773 6.50 -12.77 13.47
CA GLY A 773 7.14 -11.50 13.13
C GLY A 773 7.91 -11.63 11.81
N SER A 774 8.72 -10.65 11.46
CA SER A 774 9.59 -10.69 10.27
C SER A 774 10.46 -11.95 10.20
N GLY A 775 10.71 -12.47 9.00
CA GLY A 775 11.63 -13.56 8.74
C GLY A 775 13.08 -13.32 9.20
N TYR A 776 13.42 -12.08 9.59
CA TYR A 776 14.72 -11.69 10.16
C TYR A 776 14.84 -11.88 11.67
N LEU A 777 13.78 -12.31 12.38
CA LEU A 777 13.86 -12.69 13.78
C LEU A 777 14.81 -13.89 14.00
N ALA A 778 15.44 -13.93 15.17
CA ALA A 778 16.45 -14.91 15.55
C ALA A 778 16.18 -15.48 16.96
N VAL A 779 16.77 -16.64 17.24
CA VAL A 779 16.80 -17.20 18.59
C VAL A 779 17.64 -16.26 19.48
N GLY A 780 17.11 -15.91 20.65
CA GLY A 780 17.71 -14.95 21.58
C GLY A 780 17.17 -13.53 21.47
N ASP A 781 16.43 -13.17 20.42
CA ASP A 781 15.76 -11.86 20.32
C ASP A 781 14.73 -11.68 21.45
N HIS A 782 14.57 -10.46 21.95
CA HIS A 782 13.67 -10.10 23.05
C HIS A 782 12.28 -9.74 22.51
N LEU A 783 11.24 -10.36 23.05
CA LEU A 783 9.85 -9.96 22.86
C LEU A 783 9.43 -8.99 23.98
N ILE A 784 8.97 -7.80 23.59
CA ILE A 784 8.52 -6.76 24.52
C ILE A 784 7.14 -6.21 24.14
N VAL A 785 6.44 -5.62 25.11
CA VAL A 785 5.26 -4.77 24.88
C VAL A 785 5.62 -3.34 25.27
N PRO A 786 5.91 -2.44 24.31
CA PRO A 786 6.18 -1.04 24.58
C PRO A 786 4.91 -0.25 24.87
N PHE A 787 4.98 0.70 25.80
CA PHE A 787 3.90 1.65 26.04
C PHE A 787 3.73 2.59 24.83
N GLY A 788 2.48 2.93 24.51
CA GLY A 788 2.12 3.66 23.29
C GLY A 788 2.13 2.83 21.99
N CYS A 789 2.48 1.55 22.01
CA CYS A 789 2.58 0.69 20.81
C CYS A 789 1.34 -0.22 20.62
N PRO A 790 0.74 -0.32 19.40
CA PRO A 790 -0.41 -1.19 19.14
C PRO A 790 -0.09 -2.68 19.29
N THR A 791 1.14 -3.09 18.99
CA THR A 791 1.59 -4.48 18.94
C THR A 791 2.78 -4.72 19.87
N PRO A 792 3.05 -5.97 20.30
CA PRO A 792 4.38 -6.35 20.77
C PRO A 792 5.46 -6.04 19.70
N LEU A 793 6.70 -5.80 20.14
CA LEU A 793 7.88 -5.63 19.28
C LEU A 793 8.94 -6.69 19.58
N ILE A 794 9.73 -7.04 18.57
CA ILE A 794 10.91 -7.89 18.68
C ILE A 794 12.15 -7.00 18.56
N LEU A 795 13.00 -7.01 19.60
CA LEU A 795 14.27 -6.29 19.65
C LEU A 795 15.45 -7.28 19.68
N ARG A 796 16.57 -6.89 19.08
CA ARG A 796 17.86 -7.58 19.21
C ARG A 796 18.84 -6.66 19.93
N THR A 797 19.61 -7.21 20.86
CA THR A 797 20.69 -6.47 21.54
C THR A 797 21.73 -6.02 20.53
N ASP A 798 22.17 -4.77 20.64
CA ASP A 798 23.16 -4.14 19.76
C ASP A 798 24.32 -3.58 20.57
N GLY A 799 25.55 -3.94 20.20
CA GLY A 799 26.76 -3.65 20.97
C GLY A 799 26.72 -4.13 22.43
N ASP A 800 27.68 -3.66 23.22
CA ASP A 800 27.84 -3.99 24.64
C ASP A 800 27.15 -2.97 25.58
N MET A 801 26.66 -1.85 25.05
CA MET A 801 26.19 -0.69 25.82
C MET A 801 24.72 -0.78 26.31
N GLY A 802 24.13 -1.97 26.28
CA GLY A 802 22.72 -2.19 26.62
C GLY A 802 21.72 -1.60 25.61
N GLU A 803 22.18 -1.42 24.37
CA GLU A 803 21.43 -0.84 23.27
C GLU A 803 20.71 -1.93 22.47
N TYR A 804 19.71 -1.54 21.68
CA TYR A 804 18.88 -2.46 20.91
C TYR A 804 18.61 -1.93 19.51
N ARG A 805 18.47 -2.85 18.55
CA ARG A 805 17.87 -2.60 17.24
C ARG A 805 16.47 -3.21 17.19
N LEU A 806 15.55 -2.55 16.51
CA LEU A 806 14.27 -3.12 16.12
C LEU A 806 14.49 -4.22 15.08
N VAL A 807 13.77 -5.34 15.22
CA VAL A 807 13.76 -6.44 14.25
C VAL A 807 12.41 -6.56 13.56
N SER A 808 11.31 -6.38 14.30
CA SER A 808 9.94 -6.47 13.77
C SER A 808 8.90 -5.97 14.77
N ASP A 809 7.70 -5.67 14.28
CA ASP A 809 6.48 -5.86 15.07
C ASP A 809 6.14 -7.36 15.18
N ALA A 810 5.28 -7.73 16.13
CA ALA A 810 4.87 -9.13 16.30
C ALA A 810 3.38 -9.29 16.59
N PHE A 811 2.81 -10.40 16.13
CA PHE A 811 1.53 -10.93 16.60
C PHE A 811 1.82 -12.06 17.60
N VAL A 812 1.21 -12.02 18.79
CA VAL A 812 1.43 -13.02 19.85
C VAL A 812 0.10 -13.31 20.54
N GLY A 813 -0.20 -14.60 20.78
CA GLY A 813 -1.40 -15.02 21.50
C GLY A 813 -1.53 -14.32 22.86
N GLY A 814 -2.75 -13.88 23.21
CA GLY A 814 -3.08 -13.13 24.45
C GLY A 814 -2.63 -11.66 24.45
N TYR A 815 -1.39 -11.38 24.07
CA TYR A 815 -0.74 -10.08 24.30
C TYR A 815 -1.19 -8.93 23.39
N MET A 816 -1.98 -9.18 22.34
CA MET A 816 -2.46 -8.14 21.42
C MET A 816 -3.49 -7.17 22.03
N TYR A 817 -4.08 -7.52 23.17
CA TYR A 817 -5.23 -6.81 23.77
C TYR A 817 -4.97 -6.39 25.22
N GLY A 818 -3.78 -5.85 25.49
CA GLY A 818 -3.45 -5.21 26.78
C GLY A 818 -3.12 -6.16 27.93
N GLN A 819 -3.00 -7.48 27.69
CA GLN A 819 -2.74 -8.45 28.76
C GLN A 819 -1.48 -8.12 29.59
N ALA A 820 -0.35 -7.81 28.94
CA ALA A 820 0.87 -7.42 29.64
C ALA A 820 0.68 -6.16 30.50
N VAL A 821 -0.08 -5.17 30.00
CA VAL A 821 -0.40 -3.95 30.74
C VAL A 821 -1.24 -4.26 31.99
N ASN A 822 -2.12 -5.26 31.93
CA ASN A 822 -2.88 -5.71 33.10
C ASN A 822 -1.98 -6.45 34.11
N GLU A 823 -1.09 -7.32 33.64
CA GLU A 823 -0.07 -8.02 34.46
C GLU A 823 0.92 -7.04 35.13
N TRP A 824 1.21 -5.91 34.48
CA TRP A 824 2.02 -4.83 35.07
C TRP A 824 1.23 -4.02 36.10
N LYS A 825 -0.05 -3.71 35.83
CA LYS A 825 -0.94 -3.03 36.78
C LYS A 825 -1.23 -3.85 38.04
N SER A 826 -1.21 -5.19 37.96
CA SER A 826 -1.26 -6.08 39.12
C SER A 826 0.09 -6.27 39.83
N GLY A 827 1.17 -5.65 39.33
CA GLY A 827 2.53 -5.79 39.87
C GLY A 827 3.19 -7.15 39.61
N THR A 828 2.58 -7.99 38.75
CA THR A 828 3.06 -9.34 38.41
C THR A 828 4.31 -9.29 37.52
N VAL A 829 4.39 -8.30 36.63
CA VAL A 829 5.57 -8.01 35.80
C VAL A 829 6.03 -6.56 35.97
N ARG A 830 7.29 -6.28 35.61
CA ARG A 830 7.88 -4.93 35.69
C ARG A 830 8.18 -4.39 34.29
N ALA A 831 7.93 -3.10 34.10
CA ALA A 831 8.40 -2.36 32.93
C ALA A 831 9.84 -1.87 33.14
N SER A 832 10.60 -1.78 32.04
CA SER A 832 11.99 -1.31 31.99
C SER A 832 12.16 -0.29 30.85
N ARG A 833 13.22 0.52 30.90
CA ARG A 833 13.60 1.41 29.79
C ARG A 833 14.46 0.66 28.76
N TYR A 834 14.18 0.88 27.49
CA TYR A 834 14.90 0.33 26.35
C TYR A 834 15.40 1.46 25.45
N ARG A 835 16.64 1.35 24.96
CA ARG A 835 17.27 2.30 24.03
C ARG A 835 17.33 1.67 22.64
N ILE A 836 16.44 2.12 21.75
CA ILE A 836 16.33 1.62 20.37
C ILE A 836 17.06 2.58 19.44
N HIS A 837 18.05 2.08 18.72
CA HIS A 837 18.78 2.81 17.66
C HIS A 837 18.24 2.49 16.28
#